data_AF-C5Z6L9-F1
#
_entry.id   AF-C5Z6L9-F1
#
_cell.length_a   1.000
_cell.length_b   1.000
_cell.length_c   1.000
_cell.angle_alpha   90.00
_cell.angle_beta   90.00
_cell.angle_gamma   90.00
#
_symmetry.space_group_name_H-M   'P 1'
#
loop_
_entity.id
_entity.type
_entity.pdbx_description
1 polymer ?
#
loop_
_entity_poly.entity_id
_entity_poly.type
_entity_poly.pdbx_seq_one_letter_code
_entity_poly.pdbx_strand_id
1 'polypeptide(L)'
;MQHAPRNQMGVIYPLMFLFLLLLHGTSAALKDPVQKWQTLSGAPPLVIARGGYSGLFPDSSQFGYQFALSNSLPEVVLFCDLQLSSDNVGFCKTGLALDDSTLIAKVFPKNDKTYKVNGDGLHGWFSVDFTSNQLMDNVTLIQNVLSRPSIFDGTMGISLIDDVVELHPPQLWINIQYGQFFLDHKLNIEEYISSKAKEFGVNYVSSPEVGFLKSLSGKLGKSNVKLVFRFLDQQLIEPSTKQPYGTILKDLKSVKAFASGILVPKTYIWPVNKDQYLQPATTLVKDAHGLDLEVYAFKFGNDFISSYNYSYDPSAEYLQFIDSSDFSVDGVLTDFPSTASAAIACLAHTKDSSLPPPGNDTRPLIITHNGACGLFPGCTDLAYQQAVEDGADIIDCSVQMSKDAVPFCLDSPDLTKGTTAATVFSTKAATVNEIQNGSGIFAFDLLSSEIQTLKPDLVGPYNQEGLKRNPAAKNSGKLMTLVDFLAFSKSNNISGVLVDVRNAPYLATRGIDIVDAVSSALINASYDKETRQQVLIASDDSAVLRAFKKFPAFKRVLQIGNAISDVSKASVEEMAKFASAVSITRGSVVQAQGSFLLRFTDVIDKMHAANLSVYVGLLRNEFMNLGFDFWANPMVEIVTYSSLMADGIVTEFPATAAEYFRSPCSDFSKNLTYTIMPAKPGSLLKLTDPSALPPAQGPAPVLKPADVVDPPLPPVTISTPGASASSNGSSTTSGARVSTASSGLCLLAIGLSVLLVTSSK
;
A
#
# COMPACT_ATOMS: atom_id res chain seq x y z
N MET A 1 35.61 68.08 35.22
CA MET A 1 36.81 68.85 34.82
C MET A 1 37.96 67.86 34.73
N GLN A 2 38.19 67.27 33.55
CA GLN A 2 38.99 67.78 32.43
C GLN A 2 40.47 67.41 32.53
N HIS A 3 40.86 66.60 31.55
CA HIS A 3 42.14 66.50 30.84
C HIS A 3 43.22 65.49 31.29
N ALA A 4 43.40 64.54 30.36
CA ALA A 4 44.53 63.66 30.04
C ALA A 4 45.78 64.46 29.56
N PRO A 5 46.93 63.87 29.10
CA PRO A 5 47.16 62.46 28.76
C PRO A 5 48.57 61.84 29.04
N ARG A 6 48.70 60.57 28.57
CA ARG A 6 49.87 59.76 28.13
C ARG A 6 50.61 58.88 29.16
N ASN A 7 50.45 57.55 29.09
CA ASN A 7 51.25 56.66 28.23
C ASN A 7 50.79 55.18 28.26
N GLN A 8 50.82 54.58 27.06
CA GLN A 8 50.93 53.17 26.61
C GLN A 8 50.65 51.98 27.55
N MET A 9 49.70 51.11 27.17
CA MET A 9 49.90 49.69 26.75
C MET A 9 48.54 48.96 26.59
N GLY A 10 48.43 48.10 25.56
CA GLY A 10 47.60 46.89 25.59
C GLY A 10 46.27 46.88 24.83
N VAL A 11 46.30 46.43 23.56
CA VAL A 11 45.25 45.66 22.84
C VAL A 11 46.03 44.86 21.78
N ILE A 12 45.91 43.53 21.63
CA ILE A 12 44.84 42.81 20.93
C ILE A 12 44.75 41.35 21.45
N TYR A 13 43.51 40.92 21.71
CA TYR A 13 42.99 39.59 22.11
C TYR A 13 43.27 38.46 21.09
N PRO A 14 42.97 37.18 21.39
CA PRO A 14 43.29 36.43 22.61
C PRO A 14 43.88 35.02 22.31
N LEU A 15 44.57 34.49 23.32
CA LEU A 15 45.01 33.10 23.41
C LEU A 15 43.82 32.13 23.37
N MET A 16 43.81 31.22 22.39
CA MET A 16 43.16 29.91 22.53
C MET A 16 43.86 28.88 21.63
N PHE A 17 45.18 28.73 21.82
CA PHE A 17 45.99 27.76 21.09
C PHE A 17 47.04 27.21 22.06
N LEU A 18 46.63 26.23 22.89
CA LEU A 18 47.45 25.19 23.57
C LEU A 18 46.68 24.69 24.82
N PHE A 19 45.63 23.89 24.63
CA PHE A 19 45.12 22.94 25.64
C PHE A 19 44.14 21.95 24.99
N LEU A 20 44.55 21.34 23.87
CA LEU A 20 43.72 20.35 23.13
C LEU A 20 44.56 19.15 22.64
N LEU A 21 45.63 18.81 23.36
CA LEU A 21 46.56 17.73 22.98
C LEU A 21 46.56 16.52 23.94
N LEU A 22 45.65 16.45 24.90
CA LEU A 22 45.51 15.30 25.81
C LEU A 22 44.05 15.01 26.09
N LEU A 23 43.34 14.47 25.09
CA LEU A 23 42.14 13.63 25.20
C LEU A 23 41.84 13.02 23.81
N HIS A 24 42.86 12.42 23.18
CA HIS A 24 42.63 11.39 22.14
C HIS A 24 42.29 10.06 22.84
N GLY A 25 41.22 10.10 23.65
CA GLY A 25 40.54 8.89 24.06
C GLY A 25 39.91 8.31 22.81
N THR A 26 40.39 7.13 22.42
CA THR A 26 39.82 6.31 21.36
C THR A 26 38.35 6.05 21.67
N SER A 27 37.46 6.89 21.15
CA SER A 27 36.11 6.45 20.81
C SER A 27 36.27 5.51 19.62
N ALA A 28 36.70 4.28 19.91
CA ALA A 28 36.28 3.16 19.09
C ALA A 28 34.75 3.16 19.23
N ALA A 29 34.07 3.85 18.31
CA ALA A 29 32.69 3.53 18.03
C ALA A 29 32.68 2.01 17.86
N LEU A 30 32.02 1.31 18.77
CA LEU A 30 31.58 -0.05 18.52
C LEU A 30 30.78 0.08 17.24
N LYS A 31 31.41 -0.20 16.09
CA LYS A 31 30.68 -0.43 14.86
C LYS A 31 29.82 -1.62 15.21
N ASP A 32 28.52 -1.40 15.31
CA ASP A 32 27.56 -2.50 15.37
C ASP A 32 28.00 -3.51 14.30
N PRO A 33 28.04 -4.81 14.64
CA PRO A 33 28.50 -5.82 13.69
C PRO A 33 27.72 -5.63 12.39
N VAL A 34 28.45 -5.44 11.28
CA VAL A 34 27.83 -5.26 9.96
C VAL A 34 26.93 -6.46 9.74
N GLN A 35 25.61 -6.22 9.74
CA GLN A 35 24.61 -7.25 9.53
C GLN A 35 24.93 -7.95 8.21
N LYS A 36 25.31 -9.22 8.29
CA LYS A 36 25.77 -9.99 7.13
C LYS A 36 24.56 -10.51 6.40
N TRP A 37 24.36 -10.04 5.17
CA TRP A 37 23.29 -10.50 4.30
C TRP A 37 23.64 -11.85 3.68
N GLN A 38 22.62 -12.62 3.29
CA GLN A 38 22.78 -13.87 2.53
C GLN A 38 22.96 -13.62 1.02
N THR A 39 23.40 -12.42 0.64
CA THR A 39 23.83 -12.07 -0.71
C THR A 39 25.20 -12.69 -0.99
N LEU A 40 25.60 -12.76 -2.25
CA LEU A 40 26.91 -13.30 -2.63
C LEU A 40 28.06 -12.54 -1.96
N SER A 41 27.93 -11.20 -1.89
CA SER A 41 28.93 -10.31 -1.29
C SER A 41 28.83 -10.20 0.23
N GLY A 42 27.70 -10.57 0.83
CA GLY A 42 27.36 -10.29 2.23
C GLY A 42 26.89 -8.85 2.48
N ALA A 43 26.86 -7.99 1.46
CA ALA A 43 26.36 -6.62 1.54
C ALA A 43 24.82 -6.55 1.35
N PRO A 44 24.17 -5.43 1.74
CA PRO A 44 22.74 -5.24 1.47
C PRO A 44 22.41 -5.40 -0.03
N PRO A 45 21.25 -5.97 -0.38
CA PRO A 45 20.79 -6.06 -1.76
C PRO A 45 20.67 -4.69 -2.42
N LEU A 46 20.94 -4.63 -3.72
CA LEU A 46 20.77 -3.40 -4.49
C LEU A 46 19.29 -3.09 -4.75
N VAL A 47 18.94 -1.80 -4.65
CA VAL A 47 17.68 -1.27 -5.17
C VAL A 47 17.94 -0.77 -6.59
N ILE A 48 17.27 -1.37 -7.57
CA ILE A 48 17.43 -1.03 -8.98
C ILE A 48 16.11 -0.43 -9.50
N ALA A 49 16.13 0.84 -9.88
CA ALA A 49 14.96 1.62 -10.25
C ALA A 49 14.68 1.52 -11.77
N ARG A 50 13.69 0.71 -12.16
CA ARG A 50 13.37 0.44 -13.57
C ARG A 50 12.79 1.68 -14.26
N GLY A 51 13.57 2.31 -15.14
CA GLY A 51 13.19 3.56 -15.79
C GLY A 51 12.99 4.69 -14.79
N GLY A 52 13.70 4.64 -13.65
CA GLY A 52 13.47 5.50 -12.50
C GLY A 52 12.29 5.02 -11.63
N TYR A 53 11.44 5.94 -11.20
CA TYR A 53 10.23 5.66 -10.42
C TYR A 53 9.01 5.47 -11.35
N SER A 54 9.08 4.44 -12.20
CA SER A 54 8.05 4.16 -13.22
C SER A 54 6.69 3.76 -12.65
N GLY A 55 6.64 3.40 -11.36
CA GLY A 55 5.41 3.18 -10.59
C GLY A 55 4.54 4.41 -10.39
N LEU A 56 5.10 5.61 -10.63
CA LEU A 56 4.41 6.89 -10.45
C LEU A 56 4.47 7.76 -11.70
N PHE A 57 5.62 7.84 -12.36
CA PHE A 57 5.81 8.63 -13.57
C PHE A 57 5.90 7.74 -14.81
N PRO A 58 5.68 8.28 -16.03
CA PRO A 58 5.99 7.54 -17.25
C PRO A 58 7.43 7.01 -17.22
N ASP A 59 7.60 5.76 -17.68
CA ASP A 59 8.88 5.06 -17.69
C ASP A 59 9.96 5.87 -18.40
N SER A 60 11.17 5.89 -17.83
CA SER A 60 12.35 6.56 -18.39
C SER A 60 12.19 8.08 -18.53
N SER A 61 11.30 8.69 -17.74
CA SER A 61 11.16 10.14 -17.64
C SER A 61 12.18 10.76 -16.67
N GLN A 62 12.52 12.03 -16.90
CA GLN A 62 13.39 12.79 -16.01
C GLN A 62 12.84 12.87 -14.57
N PHE A 63 11.52 13.03 -14.39
CA PHE A 63 10.89 13.02 -13.07
C PHE A 63 11.01 11.64 -12.41
N GLY A 64 10.82 10.57 -13.19
CA GLY A 64 11.04 9.21 -12.72
C GLY A 64 12.45 9.02 -12.13
N TYR A 65 13.49 9.43 -12.86
CA TYR A 65 14.88 9.29 -12.40
C TYR A 65 15.19 10.17 -11.19
N GLN A 66 14.82 11.46 -11.23
CA GLN A 66 15.06 12.38 -10.11
C GLN A 66 14.32 11.95 -8.83
N PHE A 67 13.09 11.47 -8.98
CA PHE A 67 12.28 11.01 -7.86
C PHE A 67 12.84 9.73 -7.25
N ALA A 68 13.36 8.80 -8.07
CA ALA A 68 14.05 7.61 -7.59
C ALA A 68 15.29 7.96 -6.75
N LEU A 69 16.12 8.89 -7.21
CA LEU A 69 17.29 9.36 -6.44
C LEU A 69 16.89 10.02 -5.10
N SER A 70 15.75 10.71 -5.06
CA SER A 70 15.32 11.48 -3.89
C SER A 70 14.55 10.67 -2.85
N ASN A 71 13.91 9.56 -3.24
CA ASN A 71 12.97 8.80 -2.40
C ASN A 71 13.34 7.32 -2.25
N SER A 72 14.59 6.98 -2.49
CA SER A 72 15.14 5.62 -2.34
C SER A 72 16.39 5.63 -1.46
N LEU A 73 16.97 4.47 -1.22
CA LEU A 73 18.29 4.35 -0.59
C LEU A 73 19.35 5.18 -1.36
N PRO A 74 20.33 5.77 -0.67
CA PRO A 74 21.37 6.58 -1.31
C PRO A 74 22.19 5.87 -2.39
N GLU A 75 22.25 4.54 -2.35
CA GLU A 75 22.97 3.68 -3.32
C GLU A 75 22.06 3.13 -4.42
N VAL A 76 20.89 3.74 -4.65
CA VAL A 76 19.96 3.30 -5.70
C VAL A 76 20.63 3.30 -7.07
N VAL A 77 20.39 2.22 -7.82
CA VAL A 77 20.88 2.04 -9.18
C VAL A 77 19.82 2.55 -10.16
N LEU A 78 20.17 3.48 -11.05
CA LEU A 78 19.26 3.87 -12.13
C LEU A 78 19.39 2.86 -13.29
N PHE A 79 18.25 2.34 -13.74
CA PHE A 79 18.20 1.35 -14.81
C PHE A 79 17.62 1.95 -16.09
N CYS A 80 18.38 1.86 -17.17
CA CYS A 80 18.04 2.36 -18.49
C CYS A 80 17.97 1.20 -19.49
N ASP A 81 16.81 0.97 -20.10
CA ASP A 81 16.69 0.15 -21.31
C ASP A 81 17.19 0.98 -22.51
N LEU A 82 18.43 0.77 -22.94
CA LEU A 82 19.07 1.58 -23.97
C LEU A 82 18.55 1.23 -25.38
N GLN A 83 18.17 2.26 -26.12
CA GLN A 83 17.90 2.20 -27.55
C GLN A 83 18.68 3.27 -28.30
N LEU A 84 18.78 3.12 -29.62
CA LEU A 84 19.40 4.09 -30.52
C LEU A 84 18.39 4.68 -31.48
N SER A 85 18.47 5.99 -31.70
CA SER A 85 17.82 6.68 -32.82
C SER A 85 18.53 6.39 -34.15
N SER A 86 17.91 6.74 -35.28
CA SER A 86 18.48 6.55 -36.63
C SER A 86 19.81 7.27 -36.87
N ASP A 87 20.09 8.34 -36.13
CA ASP A 87 21.32 9.12 -36.12
C ASP A 87 22.30 8.72 -34.99
N ASN A 88 22.12 7.52 -34.42
CA ASN A 88 23.04 6.88 -33.47
C ASN A 88 23.18 7.62 -32.12
N VAL A 89 22.09 8.21 -31.62
CA VAL A 89 22.01 8.82 -30.28
C VAL A 89 21.30 7.86 -29.33
N GLY A 90 21.86 7.68 -28.14
CA GLY A 90 21.35 6.79 -27.10
C GLY A 90 20.31 7.44 -26.20
N PHE A 91 19.23 6.71 -25.93
CA PHE A 91 18.19 7.14 -25.00
C PHE A 91 17.60 5.96 -24.24
N CYS A 92 16.95 6.25 -23.11
CA CYS A 92 16.35 5.25 -22.25
C CYS A 92 14.89 5.05 -22.60
N LYS A 93 14.51 3.82 -22.96
CA LYS A 93 13.12 3.46 -23.19
C LYS A 93 12.90 1.95 -23.14
N THR A 94 11.99 1.51 -22.26
CA THR A 94 11.55 0.12 -22.22
C THR A 94 10.74 -0.25 -23.48
N GLY A 95 11.01 -1.42 -24.07
CA GLY A 95 10.24 -1.99 -25.18
C GLY A 95 10.61 -1.41 -26.56
N LEU A 96 10.73 -2.27 -27.56
CA LEU A 96 11.22 -1.88 -28.89
C LEU A 96 10.22 -1.00 -29.68
N ALA A 97 8.92 -1.25 -29.51
CA ALA A 97 7.87 -0.39 -30.05
C ALA A 97 7.66 0.81 -29.12
N LEU A 98 7.67 2.02 -29.68
CA LEU A 98 7.59 3.26 -28.91
C LEU A 98 6.16 3.65 -28.57
N ASP A 99 5.17 3.19 -29.33
CA ASP A 99 3.75 3.55 -29.21
C ASP A 99 3.04 3.00 -27.97
N ASP A 100 3.61 1.99 -27.31
CA ASP A 100 3.03 1.43 -26.08
C ASP A 100 3.06 2.40 -24.89
N SER A 101 4.01 3.33 -24.87
CA SER A 101 4.26 4.25 -23.73
C SER A 101 4.72 5.63 -24.17
N THR A 102 4.39 6.01 -25.40
CA THR A 102 4.58 7.37 -25.91
C THR A 102 3.41 7.82 -26.79
N LEU A 103 3.30 9.12 -27.05
CA LEU A 103 2.35 9.67 -28.03
C LEU A 103 2.84 9.60 -29.48
N ILE A 104 3.86 8.80 -29.80
CA ILE A 104 4.48 8.78 -31.14
C ILE A 104 3.48 8.47 -32.26
N ALA A 105 2.51 7.59 -32.01
CA ALA A 105 1.47 7.24 -32.99
C ALA A 105 0.55 8.44 -33.33
N LYS A 106 0.35 9.35 -32.37
CA LYS A 106 -0.40 10.60 -32.60
C LYS A 106 0.42 11.63 -33.36
N VAL A 107 1.72 11.69 -33.07
CA VAL A 107 2.67 12.66 -33.64
C VAL A 107 3.04 12.28 -35.09
N PHE A 108 3.27 11.00 -35.35
CA PHE A 108 3.68 10.45 -36.64
C PHE A 108 2.73 9.34 -37.14
N PRO A 109 1.44 9.64 -37.40
CA PRO A 109 0.39 8.63 -37.62
C PRO A 109 0.51 7.81 -38.92
N LYS A 110 1.53 8.05 -39.75
CA LYS A 110 1.76 7.37 -41.03
C LYS A 110 3.11 6.66 -41.10
N ASN A 111 3.78 6.55 -39.95
CA ASN A 111 5.14 6.05 -39.84
C ASN A 111 5.22 4.74 -39.05
N ASP A 112 4.08 4.09 -38.82
CA ASP A 112 4.04 2.71 -38.37
C ASP A 112 4.72 1.79 -39.39
N LYS A 113 5.40 0.77 -38.88
CA LYS A 113 6.04 -0.26 -39.69
C LYS A 113 5.84 -1.62 -39.08
N THR A 114 6.16 -2.65 -39.86
CA THR A 114 6.27 -4.02 -39.36
C THR A 114 7.67 -4.53 -39.65
N TYR A 115 8.44 -4.81 -38.60
CA TYR A 115 9.77 -5.41 -38.70
C TYR A 115 9.75 -6.87 -38.26
N LYS A 116 10.68 -7.66 -38.78
CA LYS A 116 10.96 -9.01 -38.26
C LYS A 116 11.94 -8.91 -37.11
N VAL A 117 11.49 -9.20 -35.91
CA VAL A 117 12.30 -9.15 -34.68
C VAL A 117 12.32 -10.55 -34.08
N ASN A 118 13.51 -11.15 -33.99
CA ASN A 118 13.69 -12.54 -33.52
C ASN A 118 12.86 -13.59 -34.26
N GLY A 119 12.50 -13.32 -35.53
CA GLY A 119 11.70 -14.22 -36.37
C GLY A 119 10.20 -13.91 -36.40
N ASP A 120 9.70 -13.11 -35.46
CA ASP A 120 8.30 -12.70 -35.39
C ASP A 120 8.09 -11.31 -36.01
N GLY A 121 6.90 -11.07 -36.57
CA GLY A 121 6.51 -9.74 -37.02
C GLY A 121 6.08 -8.87 -35.84
N LEU A 122 6.77 -7.75 -35.62
CA LEU A 122 6.40 -6.72 -34.65
C LEU A 122 5.95 -5.47 -35.41
N HIS A 123 4.74 -5.02 -35.13
CA HIS A 123 4.15 -3.81 -35.70
C HIS A 123 4.20 -2.67 -34.68
N GLY A 124 4.50 -1.45 -35.12
CA GLY A 124 4.56 -0.27 -34.24
C GLY A 124 5.47 0.82 -34.79
N TRP A 125 5.93 1.70 -33.90
CA TRP A 125 6.88 2.77 -34.22
C TRP A 125 8.24 2.46 -33.62
N PHE A 126 9.30 2.53 -34.43
CA PHE A 126 10.63 2.08 -34.02
C PHE A 126 11.63 3.24 -34.05
N SER A 127 12.50 3.29 -33.05
CA SER A 127 13.50 4.37 -32.90
C SER A 127 14.44 4.51 -34.11
N VAL A 128 14.69 3.41 -34.81
CA VAL A 128 15.55 3.34 -36.00
C VAL A 128 14.98 4.10 -37.21
N ASP A 129 13.72 4.53 -37.14
CA ASP A 129 13.04 5.27 -38.21
C ASP A 129 13.02 6.79 -38.00
N PHE A 130 13.52 7.27 -36.86
CA PHE A 130 13.45 8.67 -36.46
C PHE A 130 14.82 9.17 -35.99
N THR A 131 15.14 10.43 -36.28
CA THR A 131 16.32 11.07 -35.68
C THR A 131 16.07 11.38 -34.21
N SER A 132 17.15 11.56 -33.45
CA SER A 132 17.10 11.99 -32.05
C SER A 132 16.24 13.24 -31.89
N ASN A 133 16.46 14.29 -32.68
CA ASN A 133 15.66 15.51 -32.64
C ASN A 133 14.17 15.26 -32.92
N GLN A 134 13.83 14.37 -33.87
CA GLN A 134 12.42 14.03 -34.12
C GLN A 134 11.75 13.42 -32.89
N LEU A 135 12.47 12.54 -32.18
CA LEU A 135 12.00 11.91 -30.95
C LEU A 135 11.93 12.92 -29.79
N MET A 136 13.03 13.61 -29.48
CA MET A 136 13.13 14.47 -28.30
C MET A 136 12.25 15.74 -28.39
N ASP A 137 12.09 16.31 -29.60
CA ASP A 137 11.35 17.57 -29.77
C ASP A 137 9.82 17.35 -29.87
N ASN A 138 9.38 16.15 -30.27
CA ASN A 138 7.97 15.91 -30.62
C ASN A 138 7.29 14.78 -29.85
N VAL A 139 8.04 13.80 -29.34
CA VAL A 139 7.48 12.60 -28.72
C VAL A 139 7.52 12.74 -27.21
N THR A 140 6.34 12.68 -26.59
CA THR A 140 6.18 12.69 -25.15
C THR A 140 5.77 11.32 -24.61
N LEU A 141 6.19 11.05 -23.38
CA LEU A 141 5.95 9.81 -22.66
C LEU A 141 4.52 9.76 -22.12
N ILE A 142 3.97 8.55 -22.02
CA ILE A 142 2.70 8.26 -21.36
C ILE A 142 2.82 7.00 -20.50
N GLN A 143 1.93 6.88 -19.53
CA GLN A 143 1.79 5.70 -18.72
C GLN A 143 1.10 4.57 -19.50
N ASN A 144 1.61 3.35 -19.36
CA ASN A 144 1.04 2.16 -20.01
C ASN A 144 0.40 1.17 -19.02
N VAL A 145 0.40 1.53 -17.74
CA VAL A 145 -0.24 0.77 -16.66
C VAL A 145 -1.46 1.55 -16.12
N LEU A 146 -2.65 0.97 -16.25
CA LEU A 146 -3.92 1.65 -15.95
C LEU A 146 -4.09 2.04 -14.46
N SER A 147 -3.41 1.36 -13.54
CA SER A 147 -3.43 1.66 -12.11
C SER A 147 -2.59 2.88 -11.74
N ARG A 148 -1.78 3.42 -12.65
CA ARG A 148 -0.84 4.52 -12.41
C ARG A 148 -1.42 5.85 -12.90
N PRO A 149 -0.96 6.99 -12.36
CA PRO A 149 -1.58 8.26 -12.69
C PRO A 149 -1.25 8.70 -14.12
N SER A 150 -2.29 8.91 -14.92
CA SER A 150 -2.20 9.47 -16.27
C SER A 150 -2.01 10.99 -16.28
N ILE A 151 -1.99 11.65 -15.11
CA ILE A 151 -1.88 13.11 -15.03
C ILE A 151 -0.54 13.65 -15.56
N PHE A 152 0.48 12.79 -15.58
CA PHE A 152 1.80 13.11 -16.10
C PHE A 152 1.95 12.77 -17.59
N ASP A 153 0.92 12.22 -18.22
CA ASP A 153 0.95 11.81 -19.63
C ASP A 153 1.11 13.03 -20.54
N GLY A 154 2.03 12.93 -21.49
CA GLY A 154 2.28 13.98 -22.47
C GLY A 154 3.05 15.19 -21.92
N THR A 155 3.50 15.16 -20.66
CA THR A 155 4.20 16.29 -20.01
C THR A 155 5.72 16.25 -20.17
N MET A 156 6.29 15.08 -20.49
CA MET A 156 7.74 14.86 -20.51
C MET A 156 8.18 14.19 -21.81
N GLY A 157 9.34 14.58 -22.32
CA GLY A 157 10.04 13.90 -23.41
C GLY A 157 10.75 12.63 -22.95
N ILE A 158 11.23 11.85 -23.92
CA ILE A 158 12.11 10.70 -23.69
C ILE A 158 13.45 11.21 -23.13
N SER A 159 14.01 10.56 -22.11
CA SER A 159 15.34 10.95 -21.58
C SER A 159 16.48 10.37 -22.42
N LEU A 160 17.41 11.23 -22.82
CA LEU A 160 18.70 10.79 -23.37
C LEU A 160 19.51 10.10 -22.28
N ILE A 161 20.44 9.23 -22.68
CA ILE A 161 21.35 8.63 -21.70
C ILE A 161 22.26 9.67 -21.06
N ASP A 162 22.69 10.67 -21.82
CA ASP A 162 23.48 11.81 -21.31
C ASP A 162 22.72 12.55 -20.19
N ASP A 163 21.42 12.80 -20.35
CA ASP A 163 20.60 13.44 -19.32
C ASP A 163 20.57 12.62 -18.01
N VAL A 164 20.51 11.29 -18.12
CA VAL A 164 20.53 10.40 -16.94
C VAL A 164 21.90 10.40 -16.27
N VAL A 165 22.98 10.45 -17.05
CA VAL A 165 24.36 10.56 -16.55
C VAL A 165 24.58 11.90 -15.84
N GLU A 166 24.01 12.99 -16.36
CA GLU A 166 24.08 14.33 -15.75
C GLU A 166 23.37 14.43 -14.38
N LEU A 167 22.50 13.47 -14.04
CA LEU A 167 21.96 13.33 -12.68
C LEU A 167 23.00 12.81 -11.67
N HIS A 168 24.17 12.39 -12.14
CA HIS A 168 25.25 11.81 -11.34
C HIS A 168 24.77 10.66 -10.42
N PRO A 169 24.10 9.62 -10.97
CA PRO A 169 23.61 8.52 -10.16
C PRO A 169 24.77 7.79 -9.47
N PRO A 170 24.56 7.25 -8.25
CA PRO A 170 25.57 6.46 -7.55
C PRO A 170 26.05 5.28 -8.40
N GLN A 171 25.10 4.62 -9.07
CA GLN A 171 25.35 3.52 -9.98
C GLN A 171 24.40 3.58 -11.17
N LEU A 172 24.91 3.21 -12.35
CA LEU A 172 24.16 3.17 -13.61
C LEU A 172 24.14 1.75 -14.19
N TRP A 173 22.94 1.27 -14.51
CA TRP A 173 22.68 -0.02 -15.13
C TRP A 173 22.09 0.17 -16.51
N ILE A 174 22.78 -0.35 -17.53
CA ILE A 174 22.33 -0.31 -18.92
C ILE A 174 21.85 -1.68 -19.35
N ASN A 175 20.59 -1.80 -19.73
CA ASN A 175 20.07 -3.01 -20.36
C ASN A 175 19.97 -2.83 -21.87
N ILE A 176 20.47 -3.81 -22.62
CA ILE A 176 20.47 -3.81 -24.08
C ILE A 176 19.69 -5.03 -24.57
N GLN A 177 18.72 -4.79 -25.44
CA GLN A 177 17.92 -5.82 -26.09
C GLN A 177 17.90 -5.58 -27.59
N TYR A 178 17.70 -6.64 -28.36
CA TYR A 178 17.55 -6.60 -29.81
C TYR A 178 18.81 -6.09 -30.53
N GLY A 179 20.01 -6.50 -30.06
CA GLY A 179 21.27 -6.06 -30.64
C GLY A 179 21.38 -6.32 -32.15
N GLN A 180 20.89 -7.48 -32.61
CA GLN A 180 20.86 -7.80 -34.04
C GLN A 180 19.90 -6.87 -34.83
N PHE A 181 18.76 -6.49 -34.24
CA PHE A 181 17.82 -5.58 -34.90
C PHE A 181 18.47 -4.22 -35.19
N PHE A 182 19.20 -3.65 -34.22
CA PHE A 182 19.93 -2.40 -34.46
C PHE A 182 21.03 -2.56 -35.52
N LEU A 183 21.77 -3.68 -35.48
CA LEU A 183 22.81 -3.98 -36.48
C LEU A 183 22.25 -4.08 -37.91
N ASP A 184 21.08 -4.72 -38.07
CA ASP A 184 20.38 -4.81 -39.37
C ASP A 184 19.99 -3.43 -39.92
N HIS A 185 19.83 -2.44 -39.04
CA HIS A 185 19.57 -1.03 -39.36
C HIS A 185 20.84 -0.17 -39.39
N LYS A 186 22.03 -0.80 -39.44
CA LYS A 186 23.34 -0.14 -39.47
C LYS A 186 23.66 0.69 -38.21
N LEU A 187 23.05 0.34 -37.08
CA LEU A 187 23.31 0.94 -35.77
C LEU A 187 24.02 -0.09 -34.89
N ASN A 188 25.25 0.21 -34.46
CA ASN A 188 26.05 -0.71 -33.68
C ASN A 188 25.96 -0.38 -32.17
N ILE A 189 24.91 -0.86 -31.52
CA ILE A 189 24.68 -0.60 -30.09
C ILE A 189 25.78 -1.17 -29.19
N GLU A 190 26.45 -2.24 -29.61
CA GLU A 190 27.60 -2.81 -28.89
C GLU A 190 28.82 -1.89 -28.94
N GLU A 191 29.08 -1.27 -30.08
CA GLU A 191 30.15 -0.26 -30.25
C GLU A 191 29.81 1.04 -29.53
N TYR A 192 28.55 1.47 -29.58
CA TYR A 192 28.06 2.62 -28.81
C TYR A 192 28.37 2.43 -27.32
N ILE A 193 27.90 1.33 -26.72
CA ILE A 193 28.10 1.13 -25.28
C ILE A 193 29.57 0.89 -24.91
N SER A 194 30.33 0.15 -25.73
CA SER A 194 31.74 -0.11 -25.42
C SER A 194 32.64 1.13 -25.50
N SER A 195 32.30 2.09 -26.37
CA SER A 195 33.00 3.38 -26.44
C SER A 195 32.60 4.36 -25.33
N LYS A 196 31.34 4.30 -24.86
CA LYS A 196 30.78 5.25 -23.88
C LYS A 196 30.76 4.78 -22.44
N ALA A 197 30.86 3.48 -22.16
CA ALA A 197 30.67 2.92 -20.81
C ALA A 197 31.54 3.60 -19.73
N LYS A 198 32.80 3.93 -20.06
CA LYS A 198 33.70 4.63 -19.13
C LYS A 198 33.30 6.09 -18.91
N GLU A 199 32.90 6.78 -19.96
CA GLU A 199 32.44 8.18 -19.93
C GLU A 199 31.18 8.31 -19.07
N PHE A 200 30.23 7.39 -19.28
CA PHE A 200 28.96 7.36 -18.56
C PHE A 200 29.06 6.76 -17.15
N GLY A 201 30.22 6.23 -16.74
CA GLY A 201 30.38 5.58 -15.44
C GLY A 201 29.50 4.34 -15.27
N VAL A 202 29.25 3.57 -16.34
CA VAL A 202 28.38 2.38 -16.30
C VAL A 202 28.95 1.34 -15.36
N ASN A 203 28.12 0.82 -14.45
CA ASN A 203 28.49 -0.24 -13.51
C ASN A 203 28.05 -1.62 -13.99
N TYR A 204 26.88 -1.69 -14.63
CA TYR A 204 26.28 -2.93 -15.08
C TYR A 204 25.82 -2.81 -16.54
N VAL A 205 26.08 -3.86 -17.33
CA VAL A 205 25.43 -4.05 -18.61
C VAL A 205 24.71 -5.38 -18.61
N SER A 206 23.41 -5.37 -18.86
CA SER A 206 22.62 -6.59 -19.02
C SER A 206 22.08 -6.76 -20.42
N SER A 207 21.88 -8.01 -20.82
CA SER A 207 21.19 -8.35 -22.05
C SER A 207 20.57 -9.74 -21.95
N PRO A 208 19.42 -9.99 -22.59
CA PRO A 208 18.85 -11.32 -22.71
C PRO A 208 19.50 -12.15 -23.84
N GLU A 209 20.46 -11.60 -24.58
CA GLU A 209 21.06 -12.25 -25.75
C GLU A 209 22.47 -12.78 -25.43
N VAL A 210 22.63 -14.11 -25.44
CA VAL A 210 23.90 -14.79 -25.06
C VAL A 210 25.03 -14.40 -26.02
N GLY A 211 24.75 -14.35 -27.32
CA GLY A 211 25.72 -13.95 -28.34
C GLY A 211 26.22 -12.52 -28.14
N PHE A 212 25.30 -11.62 -27.80
CA PHE A 212 25.61 -10.21 -27.52
C PHE A 212 26.54 -10.07 -26.31
N LEU A 213 26.21 -10.68 -25.16
CA LEU A 213 27.05 -10.58 -23.96
C LEU A 213 28.43 -11.21 -24.17
N LYS A 214 28.52 -12.34 -24.87
CA LYS A 214 29.81 -12.97 -25.19
C LYS A 214 30.67 -12.05 -26.05
N SER A 215 30.10 -11.42 -27.08
CA SER A 215 30.83 -10.44 -27.90
C SER A 215 31.29 -9.24 -27.08
N LEU A 216 30.40 -8.67 -26.28
CA LEU A 216 30.68 -7.47 -25.48
C LEU A 216 31.75 -7.74 -24.41
N SER A 217 31.79 -8.94 -23.84
CA SER A 217 32.80 -9.33 -22.85
C SER A 217 34.24 -9.16 -23.36
N GLY A 218 34.49 -9.43 -24.64
CA GLY A 218 35.80 -9.20 -25.26
C GLY A 218 36.19 -7.72 -25.38
N LYS A 219 35.20 -6.83 -25.54
CA LYS A 219 35.41 -5.37 -25.69
C LYS A 219 35.52 -4.65 -24.35
N LEU A 220 34.77 -5.11 -23.35
CA LEU A 220 34.73 -4.53 -22.00
C LEU A 220 35.70 -5.21 -21.02
N GLY A 221 36.48 -6.21 -21.43
CA GLY A 221 37.31 -7.03 -20.51
C GLY A 221 38.36 -6.31 -19.64
N LYS A 222 38.58 -4.99 -19.83
CA LYS A 222 39.42 -4.14 -18.95
C LYS A 222 38.62 -3.13 -18.12
N SER A 223 37.31 -3.05 -18.30
CA SER A 223 36.43 -2.17 -17.50
C SER A 223 35.97 -2.91 -16.24
N ASN A 224 35.56 -2.15 -15.23
CA ASN A 224 34.92 -2.70 -14.02
C ASN A 224 33.41 -2.96 -14.23
N VAL A 225 32.94 -3.03 -15.48
CA VAL A 225 31.54 -3.22 -15.81
C VAL A 225 31.18 -4.69 -15.58
N LYS A 226 30.15 -4.93 -14.77
CA LYS A 226 29.59 -6.27 -14.55
C LYS A 226 28.63 -6.62 -15.68
N LEU A 227 28.84 -7.77 -16.31
CA LEU A 227 27.93 -8.31 -17.32
C LEU A 227 26.88 -9.19 -16.67
N VAL A 228 25.61 -8.93 -16.95
CA VAL A 228 24.48 -9.63 -16.32
C VAL A 228 23.58 -10.26 -17.38
N PHE A 229 23.41 -11.57 -17.33
CA PHE A 229 22.53 -12.26 -18.27
C PHE A 229 21.07 -12.16 -17.80
N ARG A 230 20.22 -11.53 -18.62
CA ARG A 230 18.80 -11.33 -18.30
C ARG A 230 17.97 -12.50 -18.81
N PHE A 231 17.37 -13.27 -17.92
CA PHE A 231 16.39 -14.29 -18.28
C PHE A 231 15.03 -13.65 -18.56
N LEU A 232 14.34 -14.15 -19.59
CA LEU A 232 12.94 -13.81 -19.87
C LEU A 232 12.02 -14.94 -19.37
N ASP A 233 10.82 -15.09 -19.93
CA ASP A 233 9.96 -16.23 -19.62
C ASP A 233 10.62 -17.57 -20.00
N GLN A 234 10.40 -18.61 -19.20
CA GLN A 234 11.07 -19.91 -19.37
C GLN A 234 10.85 -20.55 -20.74
N GLN A 235 9.72 -20.27 -21.38
CA GLN A 235 9.33 -20.82 -22.67
C GLN A 235 9.81 -19.98 -23.86
N LEU A 236 10.23 -18.73 -23.63
CA LEU A 236 10.78 -17.89 -24.69
C LEU A 236 12.13 -18.43 -25.15
N ILE A 237 12.39 -18.30 -26.45
CA ILE A 237 13.61 -18.78 -27.09
C ILE A 237 14.66 -17.67 -27.10
N GLU A 238 15.84 -17.97 -26.57
CA GLU A 238 16.98 -17.07 -26.67
C GLU A 238 17.53 -17.08 -28.12
N PRO A 239 17.71 -15.91 -28.75
CA PRO A 239 17.92 -15.84 -30.19
C PRO A 239 19.28 -16.40 -30.67
N SER A 240 20.30 -16.45 -29.83
CA SER A 240 21.66 -16.88 -30.23
C SER A 240 21.83 -18.40 -30.17
N THR A 241 21.38 -19.00 -29.07
CA THR A 241 21.49 -20.43 -28.75
C THR A 241 20.33 -21.24 -29.32
N LYS A 242 19.21 -20.58 -29.65
CA LYS A 242 17.95 -21.21 -30.08
C LYS A 242 17.37 -22.17 -29.03
N GLN A 243 17.70 -21.96 -27.76
CA GLN A 243 17.18 -22.73 -26.64
C GLN A 243 16.19 -21.91 -25.82
N PRO A 244 15.20 -22.54 -25.17
CA PRO A 244 14.36 -21.87 -24.19
C PRO A 244 15.19 -21.36 -23.00
N TYR A 245 14.86 -20.19 -22.44
CA TYR A 245 15.53 -19.66 -21.24
C TYR A 245 15.51 -20.64 -20.07
N GLY A 246 14.42 -21.41 -19.89
CA GLY A 246 14.34 -22.44 -18.85
C GLY A 246 15.31 -23.62 -19.05
N THR A 247 15.81 -23.84 -20.27
CA THR A 247 16.88 -24.81 -20.54
C THR A 247 18.25 -24.24 -20.20
N ILE A 248 18.50 -22.99 -20.59
CA ILE A 248 19.76 -22.29 -20.29
C ILE A 248 19.97 -22.16 -18.77
N LEU A 249 18.90 -21.90 -18.01
CA LEU A 249 18.94 -21.77 -16.56
C LEU A 249 19.52 -23.02 -15.86
N LYS A 250 19.34 -24.21 -16.45
CA LYS A 250 19.84 -25.47 -15.88
C LYS A 250 21.36 -25.63 -16.03
N ASP A 251 22.02 -24.77 -16.81
CA ASP A 251 23.46 -24.78 -17.02
C ASP A 251 24.08 -23.42 -16.64
N LEU A 252 23.94 -23.05 -15.36
CA LEU A 252 24.52 -21.83 -14.81
C LEU A 252 26.05 -21.77 -14.96
N LYS A 253 26.72 -22.92 -15.05
CA LYS A 253 28.17 -22.99 -15.27
C LYS A 253 28.55 -22.41 -16.64
N SER A 254 27.79 -22.70 -17.67
CA SER A 254 27.97 -22.07 -18.98
C SER A 254 27.64 -20.57 -18.96
N VAL A 255 26.68 -20.13 -18.14
CA VAL A 255 26.37 -18.70 -17.96
C VAL A 255 27.54 -17.95 -17.31
N LYS A 256 28.14 -18.52 -16.25
CA LYS A 256 29.31 -17.95 -15.57
C LYS A 256 30.52 -17.73 -16.47
N ALA A 257 30.61 -18.43 -17.60
CA ALA A 257 31.71 -18.24 -18.55
C ALA A 257 31.68 -16.85 -19.25
N PHE A 258 30.54 -16.15 -19.23
CA PHE A 258 30.39 -14.85 -19.91
C PHE A 258 29.66 -13.77 -19.11
N ALA A 259 29.09 -14.11 -17.95
CA ALA A 259 28.39 -13.18 -17.08
C ALA A 259 28.88 -13.28 -15.63
N SER A 260 28.85 -12.14 -14.92
CA SER A 260 29.13 -12.03 -13.49
C SER A 260 27.86 -12.18 -12.64
N GLY A 261 26.68 -12.06 -13.25
CA GLY A 261 25.41 -12.26 -12.58
C GLY A 261 24.27 -12.59 -13.54
N ILE A 262 23.10 -12.86 -12.97
CA ILE A 262 21.86 -13.15 -13.69
C ILE A 262 20.74 -12.22 -13.19
N LEU A 263 19.89 -11.76 -14.10
CA LEU A 263 18.68 -11.00 -13.79
C LEU A 263 17.47 -11.85 -14.18
N VAL A 264 16.67 -12.32 -13.21
CA VAL A 264 15.62 -13.33 -13.42
C VAL A 264 14.24 -12.82 -13.02
N PRO A 265 13.15 -13.25 -13.69
CA PRO A 265 11.81 -12.98 -13.21
C PRO A 265 11.64 -13.57 -11.82
N LYS A 266 10.98 -12.86 -10.90
CA LYS A 266 10.80 -13.31 -9.51
C LYS A 266 10.20 -14.72 -9.36
N THR A 267 9.42 -15.16 -10.35
CA THR A 267 8.82 -16.52 -10.42
C THR A 267 9.81 -17.66 -10.66
N TYR A 268 11.05 -17.37 -11.05
CA TYR A 268 12.12 -18.36 -11.13
C TYR A 268 12.63 -18.78 -9.74
N ILE A 269 12.51 -17.88 -8.76
CA ILE A 269 12.98 -18.10 -7.39
C ILE A 269 11.82 -18.62 -6.55
N TRP A 270 10.68 -17.94 -6.60
CA TRP A 270 9.45 -18.31 -5.91
C TRP A 270 8.34 -18.56 -6.96
N PRO A 271 8.16 -19.81 -7.42
CA PRO A 271 7.11 -20.11 -8.39
C PRO A 271 5.73 -19.86 -7.79
N VAL A 272 4.79 -19.41 -8.63
CA VAL A 272 3.39 -19.18 -8.24
C VAL A 272 2.52 -20.15 -9.02
N ASN A 273 1.61 -20.85 -8.35
CA ASN A 273 0.69 -21.77 -8.99
C ASN A 273 -0.46 -21.03 -9.70
N LYS A 274 -1.32 -21.76 -10.42
CA LYS A 274 -2.45 -21.18 -11.15
C LYS A 274 -3.49 -20.51 -10.24
N ASP A 275 -3.52 -20.90 -8.97
CA ASP A 275 -4.42 -20.37 -7.94
C ASP A 275 -3.82 -19.15 -7.22
N GLN A 276 -2.69 -18.61 -7.69
CA GLN A 276 -1.99 -17.44 -7.16
C GLN A 276 -1.39 -17.64 -5.75
N TYR A 277 -0.91 -18.85 -5.44
CA TYR A 277 -0.16 -19.14 -4.22
C TYR A 277 1.29 -19.51 -4.52
N LEU A 278 2.18 -19.14 -3.59
CA LEU A 278 3.58 -19.51 -3.64
C LEU A 278 3.75 -21.03 -3.59
N GLN A 279 4.71 -21.52 -4.36
CA GLN A 279 5.27 -22.86 -4.29
C GLN A 279 6.59 -22.80 -3.51
N PRO A 280 7.16 -23.95 -3.10
CA PRO A 280 8.48 -23.97 -2.49
C PRO A 280 9.52 -23.24 -3.34
N ALA A 281 10.42 -22.49 -2.69
CA ALA A 281 11.52 -21.83 -3.38
C ALA A 281 12.38 -22.82 -4.16
N THR A 282 12.90 -22.36 -5.29
CA THR A 282 13.92 -23.09 -6.02
C THR A 282 15.30 -22.92 -5.37
N THR A 283 16.26 -23.76 -5.76
CA THR A 283 17.66 -23.64 -5.32
C THR A 283 18.44 -22.59 -6.11
N LEU A 284 17.81 -21.89 -7.05
CA LEU A 284 18.48 -21.02 -8.04
C LEU A 284 19.46 -20.04 -7.42
N VAL A 285 19.08 -19.35 -6.35
CA VAL A 285 19.94 -18.35 -5.70
C VAL A 285 21.18 -19.01 -5.12
N LYS A 286 21.01 -20.10 -4.37
CA LYS A 286 22.12 -20.87 -3.77
C LYS A 286 23.04 -21.48 -4.85
N ASP A 287 22.46 -22.04 -5.90
CA ASP A 287 23.22 -22.68 -6.99
C ASP A 287 24.03 -21.65 -7.79
N ALA A 288 23.46 -20.47 -8.04
CA ALA A 288 24.16 -19.35 -8.68
C ALA A 288 25.28 -18.79 -7.78
N HIS A 289 24.99 -18.54 -6.51
CA HIS A 289 26.00 -18.08 -5.54
C HIS A 289 27.15 -19.07 -5.39
N GLY A 290 26.87 -20.37 -5.38
CA GLY A 290 27.89 -21.42 -5.36
C GLY A 290 28.81 -21.43 -6.59
N LEU A 291 28.42 -20.75 -7.67
CA LEU A 291 29.19 -20.54 -8.89
C LEU A 291 29.74 -19.11 -9.00
N ASP A 292 29.66 -18.30 -7.94
CA ASP A 292 30.08 -16.90 -7.93
C ASP A 292 29.31 -16.06 -8.99
N LEU A 293 28.00 -16.31 -9.11
CA LEU A 293 27.07 -15.51 -9.90
C LEU A 293 26.14 -14.72 -8.99
N GLU A 294 26.12 -13.39 -9.14
CA GLU A 294 25.12 -12.53 -8.49
C GLU A 294 23.73 -12.81 -9.06
N VAL A 295 22.68 -12.75 -8.23
CA VAL A 295 21.30 -12.99 -8.63
C VAL A 295 20.46 -11.75 -8.33
N TYR A 296 19.93 -11.15 -9.39
CA TYR A 296 19.00 -10.03 -9.32
C TYR A 296 17.61 -10.50 -9.74
N ALA A 297 16.56 -10.04 -9.05
CA ALA A 297 15.19 -10.41 -9.36
C ALA A 297 14.40 -9.20 -9.92
N PHE A 298 13.50 -9.43 -10.89
CA PHE A 298 12.65 -8.37 -11.45
C PHE A 298 11.17 -8.76 -11.56
N LYS A 299 10.34 -7.80 -11.98
CA LYS A 299 8.86 -7.78 -11.94
C LYS A 299 8.29 -7.49 -10.55
N PHE A 300 8.96 -6.60 -9.82
CA PHE A 300 8.44 -6.02 -8.59
C PHE A 300 7.68 -4.73 -8.87
N GLY A 301 6.59 -4.55 -8.13
CA GLY A 301 5.77 -3.35 -8.15
C GLY A 301 4.60 -3.52 -7.19
N ASN A 302 4.00 -2.40 -6.84
CA ASN A 302 3.04 -2.34 -5.73
C ASN A 302 1.58 -2.36 -6.21
N ASP A 303 1.37 -2.25 -7.52
CA ASP A 303 0.11 -1.90 -8.15
C ASP A 303 -0.44 -3.01 -9.06
N PHE A 304 -0.10 -4.26 -8.77
CA PHE A 304 -0.62 -5.44 -9.46
C PHE A 304 -0.99 -6.55 -8.48
N ILE A 305 -1.73 -7.55 -8.98
CA ILE A 305 -2.08 -8.74 -8.20
C ILE A 305 -0.82 -9.58 -7.99
N SER A 306 -0.36 -9.65 -6.74
CA SER A 306 0.70 -10.56 -6.30
C SER A 306 0.09 -11.84 -5.69
N SER A 307 0.95 -12.76 -5.25
CA SER A 307 0.51 -13.97 -4.56
C SER A 307 -0.36 -13.63 -3.34
N TYR A 308 -1.42 -14.41 -3.11
CA TYR A 308 -2.28 -14.24 -1.93
C TYR A 308 -1.54 -14.44 -0.60
N ASN A 309 -0.35 -15.06 -0.62
CA ASN A 309 0.52 -15.18 0.55
C ASN A 309 0.96 -13.82 1.11
N TYR A 310 0.97 -12.76 0.31
CA TYR A 310 1.43 -11.43 0.74
C TYR A 310 0.29 -10.52 1.20
N SER A 311 -0.98 -10.93 1.05
CA SER A 311 -2.15 -10.14 1.51
C SER A 311 -2.11 -8.67 1.04
N TYR A 312 -1.70 -8.46 -0.21
CA TYR A 312 -1.52 -7.14 -0.83
C TYR A 312 -0.50 -6.21 -0.16
N ASP A 313 0.32 -6.68 0.79
CA ASP A 313 1.47 -5.93 1.29
C ASP A 313 2.67 -6.12 0.34
N PRO A 314 3.08 -5.09 -0.43
CA PRO A 314 4.23 -5.23 -1.30
C PRO A 314 5.53 -5.43 -0.52
N SER A 315 5.64 -4.89 0.70
CA SER A 315 6.85 -5.01 1.53
C SER A 315 7.11 -6.46 1.93
N ALA A 316 6.04 -7.20 2.25
CA ALA A 316 6.11 -8.65 2.51
C ALA A 316 6.66 -9.43 1.31
N GLU A 317 6.30 -9.02 0.08
CA GLU A 317 6.88 -9.62 -1.14
C GLU A 317 8.39 -9.34 -1.23
N TYR A 318 8.86 -8.10 -1.04
CA TYR A 318 10.30 -7.82 -1.10
C TYR A 318 11.08 -8.62 -0.06
N LEU A 319 10.62 -8.64 1.20
CA LEU A 319 11.24 -9.37 2.30
C LEU A 319 11.39 -10.86 2.00
N GLN A 320 10.47 -11.47 1.25
CA GLN A 320 10.54 -12.87 0.84
C GLN A 320 11.77 -13.19 -0.03
N PHE A 321 12.35 -12.20 -0.71
CA PHE A 321 13.52 -12.35 -1.58
C PHE A 321 14.82 -11.88 -0.94
N ILE A 322 14.76 -10.99 0.05
CA ILE A 322 15.96 -10.35 0.64
C ILE A 322 16.24 -10.75 2.10
N ASP A 323 15.22 -11.20 2.84
CA ASP A 323 15.31 -11.49 4.28
C ASP A 323 14.79 -12.91 4.59
N SER A 324 15.21 -13.85 3.75
CA SER A 324 15.05 -15.29 3.97
C SER A 324 16.27 -15.83 4.73
N SER A 325 16.03 -16.81 5.61
CA SER A 325 17.11 -17.49 6.35
C SER A 325 18.03 -18.31 5.45
N ASP A 326 17.55 -18.68 4.26
CA ASP A 326 18.24 -19.58 3.34
C ASP A 326 19.07 -18.85 2.29
N PHE A 327 18.62 -17.69 1.82
CA PHE A 327 19.27 -16.93 0.76
C PHE A 327 18.80 -15.47 0.76
N SER A 328 19.55 -14.59 0.11
CA SER A 328 19.09 -13.27 -0.31
C SER A 328 19.51 -13.06 -1.76
N VAL A 329 18.61 -12.51 -2.58
CA VAL A 329 19.03 -11.98 -3.89
C VAL A 329 19.97 -10.80 -3.69
N ASP A 330 20.88 -10.58 -4.63
CA ASP A 330 21.86 -9.48 -4.62
C ASP A 330 21.23 -8.13 -5.00
N GLY A 331 20.01 -8.12 -5.50
CA GLY A 331 19.22 -6.92 -5.70
C GLY A 331 17.88 -7.16 -6.37
N VAL A 332 17.04 -6.12 -6.36
CA VAL A 332 15.70 -6.15 -6.94
C VAL A 332 15.52 -5.00 -7.93
N LEU A 333 15.07 -5.33 -9.15
CA LEU A 333 14.64 -4.38 -10.17
C LEU A 333 13.14 -4.14 -10.04
N THR A 334 12.77 -2.91 -9.71
CA THR A 334 11.42 -2.52 -9.31
C THR A 334 10.98 -1.19 -9.91
N ASP A 335 9.67 -1.04 -10.06
CA ASP A 335 8.99 0.20 -10.44
C ASP A 335 8.80 1.14 -9.22
N PHE A 336 8.94 0.62 -8.00
CA PHE A 336 8.73 1.32 -6.72
C PHE A 336 9.98 1.21 -5.83
N PRO A 337 11.09 1.88 -6.19
CA PRO A 337 12.36 1.73 -5.47
C PRO A 337 12.31 2.19 -4.01
N SER A 338 11.37 3.04 -3.62
CA SER A 338 11.11 3.39 -2.20
C SER A 338 10.68 2.18 -1.37
N THR A 339 9.89 1.26 -1.94
CA THR A 339 9.39 0.10 -1.19
C THR A 339 10.47 -0.96 -1.02
N ALA A 340 11.30 -1.17 -2.03
CA ALA A 340 12.52 -1.97 -1.88
C ALA A 340 13.48 -1.34 -0.85
N SER A 341 13.63 -0.01 -0.87
CA SER A 341 14.45 0.74 0.10
C SER A 341 13.93 0.58 1.54
N ALA A 342 12.61 0.68 1.72
CA ALA A 342 11.95 0.44 3.00
C ALA A 342 12.16 -1.00 3.47
N ALA A 343 11.98 -1.99 2.59
CA ALA A 343 12.20 -3.39 2.93
C ALA A 343 13.63 -3.65 3.43
N ILE A 344 14.64 -3.06 2.78
CA ILE A 344 16.06 -3.23 3.16
C ILE A 344 16.42 -2.47 4.44
N ALA A 345 16.04 -1.20 4.54
CA ALA A 345 16.53 -0.31 5.59
C ALA A 345 15.67 -0.30 6.87
N CYS A 346 14.38 -0.60 6.72
CA CYS A 346 13.41 -0.57 7.81
C CYS A 346 13.02 -1.96 8.28
N LEU A 347 12.68 -2.88 7.35
CA LEU A 347 11.91 -4.07 7.71
C LEU A 347 12.73 -5.37 7.76
N ALA A 348 13.84 -5.44 7.04
CA ALA A 348 14.69 -6.63 7.06
C ALA A 348 15.27 -6.83 8.47
N HIS A 349 15.30 -8.08 8.92
CA HIS A 349 15.83 -8.47 10.22
C HIS A 349 15.09 -7.88 11.43
N THR A 350 13.81 -7.49 11.28
CA THR A 350 12.97 -6.99 12.40
C THR A 350 11.93 -7.98 12.91
N LYS A 351 11.89 -9.21 12.39
CA LYS A 351 10.89 -10.23 12.77
C LYS A 351 10.86 -10.53 14.28
N ASP A 352 12.02 -10.48 14.94
CA ASP A 352 12.16 -10.73 16.37
C ASP A 352 12.05 -9.45 17.23
N SER A 353 11.87 -8.27 16.59
CA SER A 353 11.71 -7.01 17.31
C SER A 353 10.35 -6.98 18.03
N SER A 354 10.37 -6.57 19.30
CA SER A 354 9.14 -6.37 20.06
C SER A 354 8.36 -5.19 19.51
N LEU A 355 7.05 -5.34 19.35
CA LEU A 355 6.16 -4.22 19.07
C LEU A 355 6.15 -3.26 20.29
N PRO A 356 6.51 -1.98 20.13
CA PRO A 356 6.46 -1.02 21.23
C PRO A 356 5.04 -0.93 21.82
N PRO A 357 4.87 -0.64 23.12
CA PRO A 357 3.54 -0.37 23.66
C PRO A 357 2.94 0.89 23.04
N PRO A 358 1.61 0.96 22.85
CA PRO A 358 0.95 2.15 22.32
C PRO A 358 1.02 3.32 23.33
N GLY A 359 1.13 4.55 22.82
CA GLY A 359 1.27 5.76 23.63
C GLY A 359 1.72 6.98 22.80
N ASN A 360 1.59 8.17 23.39
CA ASN A 360 1.83 9.46 22.70
C ASN A 360 3.25 9.59 22.13
N ASP A 361 4.25 9.00 22.78
CA ASP A 361 5.65 9.08 22.37
C ASP A 361 6.14 7.84 21.61
N THR A 362 5.26 6.87 21.35
CA THR A 362 5.62 5.59 20.71
C THR A 362 4.83 5.34 19.44
N ARG A 363 3.57 4.92 19.55
CA ARG A 363 2.71 4.59 18.42
C ARG A 363 1.22 4.65 18.77
N PRO A 364 0.33 4.84 17.78
CA PRO A 364 -1.12 4.65 17.96
C PRO A 364 -1.47 3.21 18.35
N LEU A 365 -2.67 3.04 18.91
CA LEU A 365 -3.34 1.73 19.02
C LEU A 365 -3.58 1.12 17.63
N ILE A 366 -3.30 -0.16 17.47
CA ILE A 366 -3.73 -0.97 16.33
C ILE A 366 -5.08 -1.58 16.70
N ILE A 367 -6.14 -1.05 16.10
CA ILE A 367 -7.52 -1.48 16.31
C ILE A 367 -7.96 -2.25 15.06
N THR A 368 -8.54 -3.43 15.24
CA THR A 368 -9.06 -4.18 14.08
C THR A 368 -10.36 -3.60 13.58
N HIS A 369 -10.71 -3.98 12.35
CA HIS A 369 -12.08 -3.91 11.85
C HIS A 369 -12.54 -5.34 11.55
N ASN A 370 -13.36 -5.89 12.44
CA ASN A 370 -13.87 -7.25 12.42
C ASN A 370 -12.75 -8.32 12.42
N GLY A 371 -11.65 -8.09 13.15
CA GLY A 371 -10.45 -8.95 13.18
C GLY A 371 -9.51 -8.71 11.99
N ALA A 372 -8.68 -9.70 11.63
CA ALA A 372 -7.82 -9.67 10.44
C ALA A 372 -8.63 -9.99 9.17
N CYS A 373 -9.67 -9.19 8.93
CA CYS A 373 -10.67 -9.47 7.90
C CYS A 373 -10.16 -9.26 6.45
N GLY A 374 -8.93 -8.77 6.29
CA GLY A 374 -8.19 -8.81 5.03
C GLY A 374 -7.76 -10.22 4.62
N LEU A 375 -7.61 -11.14 5.59
CA LEU A 375 -7.07 -12.50 5.40
C LEU A 375 -8.13 -13.59 5.54
N PHE A 376 -9.04 -13.44 6.51
CA PHE A 376 -10.11 -14.38 6.82
C PHE A 376 -11.47 -13.67 6.82
N PRO A 377 -12.61 -14.38 6.64
CA PRO A 377 -13.92 -13.75 6.82
C PRO A 377 -14.01 -13.05 8.18
N GLY A 378 -14.43 -11.79 8.18
CA GLY A 378 -14.50 -10.98 9.39
C GLY A 378 -15.42 -11.56 10.47
N CYS A 379 -15.18 -11.18 11.72
CA CYS A 379 -15.94 -11.64 12.90
C CYS A 379 -15.90 -13.17 13.14
N THR A 380 -14.93 -13.87 12.56
CA THR A 380 -14.71 -15.31 12.80
C THR A 380 -13.64 -15.55 13.85
N ASP A 381 -13.69 -16.73 14.47
CA ASP A 381 -12.62 -17.25 15.33
C ASP A 381 -11.22 -17.14 14.69
N LEU A 382 -11.07 -17.51 13.42
CA LEU A 382 -9.80 -17.40 12.69
C LEU A 382 -9.37 -15.96 12.45
N ALA A 383 -10.29 -15.06 12.08
CA ALA A 383 -9.95 -13.65 11.89
C ALA A 383 -9.48 -12.99 13.20
N TYR A 384 -10.09 -13.34 14.33
CA TYR A 384 -9.66 -12.83 15.64
C TYR A 384 -8.36 -13.47 16.13
N GLN A 385 -8.17 -14.77 15.90
CA GLN A 385 -6.90 -15.43 16.20
C GLN A 385 -5.76 -14.77 15.42
N GLN A 386 -5.92 -14.60 14.11
CA GLN A 386 -4.90 -13.96 13.28
C GLN A 386 -4.64 -12.51 13.71
N ALA A 387 -5.68 -11.74 14.07
CA ALA A 387 -5.49 -10.38 14.57
C ALA A 387 -4.64 -10.31 15.85
N VAL A 388 -4.81 -11.25 16.78
CA VAL A 388 -4.00 -11.35 18.00
C VAL A 388 -2.55 -11.69 17.65
N GLU A 389 -2.35 -12.67 16.76
CA GLU A 389 -1.03 -13.10 16.30
C GLU A 389 -0.29 -11.98 15.55
N ASP A 390 -1.03 -11.19 14.78
CA ASP A 390 -0.52 -10.05 14.02
C ASP A 390 -0.09 -8.88 14.92
N GLY A 391 -0.57 -8.83 16.17
CA GLY A 391 -0.21 -7.80 17.15
C GLY A 391 -1.23 -6.66 17.27
N ALA A 392 -2.52 -6.92 17.04
CA ALA A 392 -3.58 -5.95 17.35
C ALA A 392 -3.64 -5.65 18.86
N ASP A 393 -3.77 -4.37 19.22
CA ASP A 393 -3.94 -3.95 20.61
C ASP A 393 -5.39 -4.10 21.06
N ILE A 394 -6.33 -3.84 20.15
CA ILE A 394 -7.77 -3.93 20.38
C ILE A 394 -8.39 -4.73 19.24
N ILE A 395 -9.13 -5.77 19.59
CA ILE A 395 -10.02 -6.45 18.65
C ILE A 395 -11.45 -5.95 18.81
N ASP A 396 -12.19 -5.86 17.71
CA ASP A 396 -13.53 -5.29 17.68
C ASP A 396 -14.63 -6.32 17.36
N CYS A 397 -15.83 -6.08 17.84
CA CYS A 397 -17.03 -6.83 17.50
C CYS A 397 -18.16 -5.85 17.15
N SER A 398 -18.50 -5.79 15.87
CA SER A 398 -19.72 -5.16 15.38
C SER A 398 -20.91 -6.03 15.75
N VAL A 399 -21.72 -5.62 16.73
CA VAL A 399 -22.77 -6.47 17.29
C VAL A 399 -24.03 -6.42 16.43
N GLN A 400 -24.47 -7.59 15.99
CA GLN A 400 -25.78 -7.82 15.39
C GLN A 400 -26.64 -8.68 16.31
N MET A 401 -27.96 -8.58 16.14
CA MET A 401 -28.93 -9.32 16.93
C MET A 401 -29.71 -10.29 16.05
N SER A 402 -29.83 -11.54 16.49
CA SER A 402 -30.79 -12.48 15.92
C SER A 402 -32.23 -12.12 16.33
N LYS A 403 -33.21 -12.74 15.67
CA LYS A 403 -34.64 -12.61 15.98
C LYS A 403 -34.99 -12.99 17.42
N ASP A 404 -34.31 -13.99 17.97
CA ASP A 404 -34.41 -14.46 19.36
C ASP A 404 -33.47 -13.71 20.32
N ALA A 405 -33.02 -12.51 19.93
CA ALA A 405 -32.21 -11.59 20.73
C ALA A 405 -30.86 -12.15 21.21
N VAL A 406 -30.23 -13.02 20.42
CA VAL A 406 -28.86 -13.50 20.68
C VAL A 406 -27.85 -12.58 19.97
N PRO A 407 -26.93 -11.94 20.72
CA PRO A 407 -25.90 -11.07 20.14
C PRO A 407 -24.74 -11.86 19.53
N PHE A 408 -24.30 -11.46 18.34
CA PHE A 408 -23.15 -12.03 17.64
C PHE A 408 -22.37 -10.97 16.85
N CYS A 409 -21.13 -11.28 16.49
CA CYS A 409 -20.27 -10.36 15.75
C CYS A 409 -20.48 -10.51 14.24
N LEU A 410 -20.81 -9.41 13.56
CA LEU A 410 -20.83 -9.29 12.09
C LEU A 410 -20.88 -7.80 11.70
N ASP A 411 -20.16 -7.42 10.64
CA ASP A 411 -20.05 -6.01 10.21
C ASP A 411 -21.39 -5.35 9.84
N SER A 412 -22.32 -6.14 9.28
CA SER A 412 -23.59 -5.65 8.77
C SER A 412 -24.77 -6.46 9.30
N PRO A 413 -25.93 -5.84 9.57
CA PRO A 413 -27.18 -6.56 9.82
C PRO A 413 -27.69 -7.32 8.59
N ASP A 414 -27.29 -6.95 7.37
CA ASP A 414 -27.59 -7.70 6.15
C ASP A 414 -26.57 -8.84 5.98
N LEU A 415 -27.03 -10.05 6.27
CA LEU A 415 -26.22 -11.28 6.25
C LEU A 415 -25.66 -11.58 4.85
N THR A 416 -26.21 -10.99 3.78
CA THR A 416 -25.67 -11.19 2.42
C THR A 416 -24.31 -10.54 2.20
N LYS A 417 -23.89 -9.63 3.08
CA LYS A 417 -22.63 -8.87 2.94
C LYS A 417 -21.39 -9.57 3.47
N GLY A 418 -21.53 -10.67 4.20
CA GLY A 418 -20.40 -11.40 4.78
C GLY A 418 -20.68 -12.88 5.04
N THR A 419 -21.75 -13.43 4.45
CA THR A 419 -22.10 -14.85 4.61
C THR A 419 -22.76 -15.42 3.35
N THR A 420 -23.00 -16.73 3.35
CA THR A 420 -23.75 -17.42 2.29
C THR A 420 -25.27 -17.18 2.30
N ALA A 421 -25.80 -16.25 3.09
CA ALA A 421 -27.24 -16.04 3.27
C ALA A 421 -28.01 -15.83 1.96
N ALA A 422 -27.43 -15.12 0.99
CA ALA A 422 -28.05 -14.88 -0.31
C ALA A 422 -28.43 -16.18 -1.05
N THR A 423 -27.71 -17.27 -0.78
CA THR A 423 -27.97 -18.59 -1.38
C THR A 423 -28.89 -19.47 -0.53
N VAL A 424 -28.78 -19.40 0.79
CA VAL A 424 -29.50 -20.29 1.72
C VAL A 424 -30.90 -19.77 2.07
N PHE A 425 -31.06 -18.44 2.19
CA PHE A 425 -32.27 -17.79 2.70
C PHE A 425 -32.81 -16.74 1.73
N SER A 426 -32.64 -16.93 0.42
CA SER A 426 -33.12 -15.99 -0.61
C SER A 426 -34.62 -15.65 -0.49
N THR A 427 -35.43 -16.58 0.00
CA THR A 427 -36.88 -16.39 0.24
C THR A 427 -37.20 -15.53 1.46
N LYS A 428 -36.20 -15.21 2.29
CA LYS A 428 -36.30 -14.33 3.48
C LYS A 428 -35.86 -12.90 3.18
N ALA A 429 -35.60 -12.57 1.92
CA ALA A 429 -35.21 -11.22 1.54
C ALA A 429 -36.34 -10.22 1.85
N ALA A 430 -35.97 -9.10 2.46
CA ALA A 430 -36.88 -8.02 2.84
C ALA A 430 -36.26 -6.67 2.49
N THR A 431 -37.07 -5.61 2.51
CA THR A 431 -36.60 -4.22 2.38
C THR A 431 -36.83 -3.51 3.69
N VAL A 432 -35.76 -3.00 4.29
CA VAL A 432 -35.78 -2.25 5.55
C VAL A 432 -35.02 -0.94 5.31
N ASN A 433 -35.77 0.10 4.95
CA ASN A 433 -35.20 1.38 4.51
C ASN A 433 -34.47 2.13 5.64
N GLU A 434 -34.80 1.83 6.90
CA GLU A 434 -34.13 2.36 8.08
C GLU A 434 -32.71 1.80 8.25
N ILE A 435 -32.40 0.66 7.63
CA ILE A 435 -31.10 -0.03 7.74
C ILE A 435 -30.26 0.18 6.48
N GLN A 436 -30.84 -0.08 5.30
CA GLN A 436 -30.13 0.09 4.04
C GLN A 436 -31.09 0.37 2.89
N ASN A 437 -30.54 0.89 1.79
CA ASN A 437 -31.28 0.99 0.54
C ASN A 437 -31.27 -0.35 -0.20
N GLY A 438 -32.45 -0.83 -0.59
CA GLY A 438 -32.62 -2.09 -1.32
C GLY A 438 -32.94 -3.29 -0.42
N SER A 439 -33.09 -4.45 -1.05
CA SER A 439 -33.44 -5.68 -0.35
C SER A 439 -32.20 -6.38 0.21
N GLY A 440 -32.34 -7.00 1.38
CA GLY A 440 -31.30 -7.77 2.06
C GLY A 440 -31.90 -8.92 2.87
N ILE A 441 -31.06 -9.73 3.50
CA ILE A 441 -31.48 -10.79 4.42
C ILE A 441 -30.98 -10.41 5.81
N PHE A 442 -31.89 -9.99 6.69
CA PHE A 442 -31.49 -9.34 7.93
C PHE A 442 -31.36 -10.31 9.11
N ALA A 443 -30.33 -10.10 9.92
CA ALA A 443 -30.04 -10.88 11.13
C ALA A 443 -31.23 -10.95 12.10
N PHE A 444 -31.91 -9.81 12.31
CA PHE A 444 -33.04 -9.71 13.24
C PHE A 444 -34.33 -10.39 12.74
N ASP A 445 -34.34 -10.95 11.52
CA ASP A 445 -35.45 -11.74 10.98
C ASP A 445 -35.20 -13.26 11.01
N LEU A 446 -34.00 -13.69 11.42
CA LEU A 446 -33.56 -15.09 11.50
C LEU A 446 -33.24 -15.49 12.95
N LEU A 447 -33.57 -16.72 13.32
CA LEU A 447 -33.17 -17.29 14.62
C LEU A 447 -31.65 -17.48 14.69
N SER A 448 -31.07 -17.42 15.89
CA SER A 448 -29.65 -17.69 16.09
C SER A 448 -29.26 -19.07 15.54
N SER A 449 -30.13 -20.08 15.70
CA SER A 449 -29.93 -21.42 15.15
C SER A 449 -29.89 -21.46 13.62
N GLU A 450 -30.63 -20.56 12.93
CA GLU A 450 -30.59 -20.43 11.47
C GLU A 450 -29.29 -19.74 11.04
N ILE A 451 -28.90 -18.65 11.72
CA ILE A 451 -27.67 -17.90 11.44
C ILE A 451 -26.43 -18.78 11.58
N GLN A 452 -26.38 -19.65 12.61
CA GLN A 452 -25.27 -20.58 12.82
C GLN A 452 -25.10 -21.63 11.70
N THR A 453 -26.08 -21.79 10.81
CA THR A 453 -25.94 -22.66 9.62
C THR A 453 -25.22 -21.99 8.45
N LEU A 454 -25.09 -20.67 8.49
CA LEU A 454 -24.44 -19.89 7.43
C LEU A 454 -22.93 -20.08 7.48
N LYS A 455 -22.32 -20.09 6.29
CA LYS A 455 -20.87 -20.00 6.19
C LYS A 455 -20.47 -18.53 6.10
N PRO A 456 -19.43 -18.09 6.84
CA PRO A 456 -18.81 -16.79 6.62
C PRO A 456 -18.34 -16.65 5.16
N ASP A 457 -18.28 -15.45 4.61
CA ASP A 457 -17.80 -15.20 3.25
C ASP A 457 -16.79 -14.05 3.24
N LEU A 458 -15.56 -14.33 2.76
CA LEU A 458 -14.51 -13.32 2.61
C LEU A 458 -14.72 -12.54 1.32
N VAL A 459 -15.20 -11.31 1.45
CA VAL A 459 -15.42 -10.39 0.33
C VAL A 459 -14.61 -9.13 0.56
N GLY A 460 -13.70 -8.83 -0.37
CA GLY A 460 -12.96 -7.57 -0.37
C GLY A 460 -13.74 -6.44 -1.04
N PRO A 461 -13.45 -5.17 -0.71
CA PRO A 461 -14.13 -4.01 -1.28
C PRO A 461 -13.89 -3.82 -2.78
N TYR A 462 -12.82 -4.41 -3.34
CA TYR A 462 -12.40 -4.29 -4.74
C TYR A 462 -12.58 -5.59 -5.54
N ASN A 463 -13.49 -6.47 -5.10
CA ASN A 463 -13.72 -7.76 -5.75
C ASN A 463 -14.26 -7.62 -7.19
N GLN A 464 -14.99 -6.54 -7.49
CA GLN A 464 -15.56 -6.31 -8.83
C GLN A 464 -14.48 -5.89 -9.84
N GLU A 465 -13.42 -5.26 -9.34
CA GLU A 465 -12.25 -4.76 -10.05
C GLU A 465 -11.17 -5.86 -10.21
N GLY A 466 -11.42 -7.05 -9.67
CA GLY A 466 -10.53 -8.22 -9.78
C GLY A 466 -9.55 -8.39 -8.61
N LEU A 467 -9.54 -7.48 -7.63
CA LEU A 467 -8.76 -7.59 -6.40
C LEU A 467 -9.51 -8.43 -5.35
N LYS A 468 -9.49 -9.75 -5.57
CA LYS A 468 -10.10 -10.72 -4.66
C LYS A 468 -9.21 -10.99 -3.46
N ARG A 469 -9.75 -10.93 -2.24
CA ARG A 469 -9.07 -11.47 -1.05
C ARG A 469 -8.89 -12.99 -1.14
N ASN A 470 -8.05 -13.53 -0.25
CA ASN A 470 -7.58 -14.92 -0.22
C ASN A 470 -8.69 -15.97 -0.49
N PRO A 471 -8.78 -16.56 -1.70
CA PRO A 471 -9.85 -17.49 -2.06
C PRO A 471 -9.85 -18.79 -1.24
N ALA A 472 -8.68 -19.28 -0.80
CA ALA A 472 -8.57 -20.46 0.05
C ALA A 472 -9.20 -20.25 1.43
N ALA A 473 -9.21 -19.01 1.93
CA ALA A 473 -9.83 -18.66 3.21
C ALA A 473 -11.32 -18.33 3.08
N LYS A 474 -11.90 -18.34 1.87
CA LYS A 474 -13.21 -17.73 1.55
C LYS A 474 -14.33 -18.04 2.54
N ASN A 475 -14.47 -19.28 2.97
CA ASN A 475 -15.52 -19.70 3.91
C ASN A 475 -14.94 -20.34 5.18
N SER A 476 -13.72 -19.95 5.55
CA SER A 476 -13.03 -20.48 6.72
C SER A 476 -13.49 -19.80 8.01
N GLY A 477 -13.38 -20.53 9.12
CA GLY A 477 -13.75 -20.06 10.45
C GLY A 477 -15.25 -20.12 10.74
N LYS A 478 -15.61 -19.73 11.96
CA LYS A 478 -16.98 -19.70 12.48
C LYS A 478 -17.26 -18.32 13.06
N LEU A 479 -18.43 -17.74 12.71
CA LEU A 479 -18.90 -16.48 13.30
C LEU A 479 -18.97 -16.61 14.83
N MET A 480 -18.41 -15.63 15.53
CA MET A 480 -18.42 -15.62 16.99
C MET A 480 -19.72 -15.03 17.54
N THR A 481 -20.31 -15.68 18.55
CA THR A 481 -21.28 -15.00 19.42
C THR A 481 -20.55 -13.93 20.24
N LEU A 482 -21.26 -12.93 20.74
CA LEU A 482 -20.63 -11.91 21.59
C LEU A 482 -20.00 -12.54 22.85
N VAL A 483 -20.63 -13.58 23.40
CA VAL A 483 -20.10 -14.31 24.57
C VAL A 483 -18.80 -15.02 24.23
N ASP A 484 -18.73 -15.72 23.09
CA ASP A 484 -17.52 -16.43 22.68
C ASP A 484 -16.37 -15.44 22.37
N PHE A 485 -16.69 -14.30 21.73
CA PHE A 485 -15.73 -13.23 21.49
C PHE A 485 -15.17 -12.64 22.79
N LEU A 486 -16.01 -12.37 23.79
CA LEU A 486 -15.61 -11.85 25.09
C LEU A 486 -14.76 -12.88 25.87
N ALA A 487 -15.08 -14.18 25.77
CA ALA A 487 -14.27 -15.24 26.37
C ALA A 487 -12.90 -15.38 25.69
N PHE A 488 -12.88 -15.33 24.35
CA PHE A 488 -11.66 -15.39 23.55
C PHE A 488 -10.74 -14.20 23.87
N SER A 489 -11.26 -12.98 23.81
CA SER A 489 -10.49 -11.76 24.10
C SER A 489 -9.91 -11.76 25.51
N LYS A 490 -10.69 -12.15 26.53
CA LYS A 490 -10.21 -12.26 27.92
C LYS A 490 -9.08 -13.27 28.11
N SER A 491 -9.02 -14.30 27.28
CA SER A 491 -7.99 -15.34 27.32
C SER A 491 -6.70 -14.98 26.58
N ASN A 492 -6.70 -13.89 25.79
CA ASN A 492 -5.60 -13.48 24.94
C ASN A 492 -4.89 -12.20 25.44
N ASN A 493 -3.64 -12.04 25.00
CA ASN A 493 -2.78 -10.93 25.38
C ASN A 493 -3.00 -9.69 24.50
N ILE A 494 -4.21 -9.15 24.54
CA ILE A 494 -4.57 -7.86 23.94
C ILE A 494 -4.84 -6.82 25.03
N SER A 495 -4.71 -5.54 24.66
CA SER A 495 -4.93 -4.41 25.57
C SER A 495 -6.41 -4.10 25.81
N GLY A 496 -7.31 -4.50 24.91
CA GLY A 496 -8.73 -4.20 25.05
C GLY A 496 -9.64 -4.81 24.00
N VAL A 497 -10.94 -4.56 24.16
CA VAL A 497 -11.99 -4.89 23.19
C VAL A 497 -12.78 -3.65 22.82
N LEU A 498 -13.23 -3.59 21.56
CA LEU A 498 -14.19 -2.59 21.09
C LEU A 498 -15.50 -3.29 20.72
N VAL A 499 -16.60 -2.92 21.37
CA VAL A 499 -17.93 -3.45 21.08
C VAL A 499 -18.72 -2.34 20.41
N ASP A 500 -19.06 -2.54 19.14
CA ASP A 500 -19.76 -1.55 18.32
C ASP A 500 -21.26 -1.87 18.27
N VAL A 501 -22.08 -0.92 18.72
CA VAL A 501 -23.52 -1.03 18.88
C VAL A 501 -24.18 -0.05 17.92
N ARG A 502 -24.84 -0.57 16.88
CA ARG A 502 -25.54 0.23 15.88
C ARG A 502 -27.01 -0.17 15.77
N ASN A 503 -27.80 0.66 15.09
CA ASN A 503 -29.21 0.38 14.77
C ASN A 503 -30.12 0.18 16.00
N ALA A 504 -29.71 0.63 17.19
CA ALA A 504 -30.45 0.42 18.43
C ALA A 504 -31.90 0.96 18.38
N PRO A 505 -32.18 2.17 17.84
CA PRO A 505 -33.55 2.65 17.71
C PRO A 505 -34.44 1.73 16.88
N TYR A 506 -33.93 1.21 15.76
CA TYR A 506 -34.67 0.31 14.89
C TYR A 506 -34.95 -1.02 15.60
N LEU A 507 -33.93 -1.63 16.21
CA LEU A 507 -34.06 -2.89 16.94
C LEU A 507 -35.08 -2.81 18.10
N ALA A 508 -35.15 -1.68 18.79
CA ALA A 508 -36.15 -1.46 19.83
C ALA A 508 -37.60 -1.51 19.30
N THR A 509 -37.85 -1.04 18.07
CA THR A 509 -39.18 -1.20 17.41
C THR A 509 -39.51 -2.66 17.10
N ARG A 510 -38.49 -3.52 17.00
CA ARG A 510 -38.60 -4.96 16.81
C ARG A 510 -38.66 -5.74 18.14
N GLY A 511 -38.68 -5.04 19.27
CA GLY A 511 -38.69 -5.67 20.60
C GLY A 511 -37.33 -6.21 21.04
N ILE A 512 -36.24 -5.77 20.42
CA ILE A 512 -34.87 -6.22 20.71
C ILE A 512 -34.10 -5.08 21.39
N ASP A 513 -33.67 -5.29 22.63
CA ASP A 513 -32.83 -4.35 23.37
C ASP A 513 -31.35 -4.70 23.21
N ILE A 514 -30.70 -4.15 22.18
CA ILE A 514 -29.26 -4.40 21.96
C ILE A 514 -28.39 -3.78 23.06
N VAL A 515 -28.81 -2.66 23.67
CA VAL A 515 -28.05 -1.98 24.72
C VAL A 515 -28.03 -2.82 25.98
N ASP A 516 -29.18 -3.40 26.36
CA ASP A 516 -29.28 -4.32 27.49
C ASP A 516 -28.55 -5.64 27.20
N ALA A 517 -28.72 -6.22 26.00
CA ALA A 517 -28.05 -7.46 25.62
C ALA A 517 -26.52 -7.34 25.71
N VAL A 518 -25.94 -6.25 25.18
CA VAL A 518 -24.50 -5.98 25.25
C VAL A 518 -24.06 -5.67 26.69
N SER A 519 -24.81 -4.84 27.42
CA SER A 519 -24.51 -4.55 28.84
C SER A 519 -24.45 -5.83 29.67
N SER A 520 -25.44 -6.70 29.50
CA SER A 520 -25.56 -7.97 30.21
C SER A 520 -24.46 -8.94 29.83
N ALA A 521 -24.10 -9.05 28.55
CA ALA A 521 -23.00 -9.88 28.09
C ALA A 521 -21.65 -9.45 28.71
N LEU A 522 -21.37 -8.14 28.74
CA LEU A 522 -20.15 -7.59 29.34
C LEU A 522 -20.08 -7.84 30.86
N ILE A 523 -21.17 -7.62 31.60
CA ILE A 523 -21.24 -7.90 33.04
C ILE A 523 -21.06 -9.40 33.31
N ASN A 524 -21.74 -10.26 32.56
CA ASN A 524 -21.65 -11.72 32.72
C ASN A 524 -20.23 -12.21 32.44
N ALA A 525 -19.55 -11.62 31.46
CA ALA A 525 -18.14 -11.87 31.19
C ALA A 525 -17.19 -11.15 32.18
N SER A 526 -17.71 -10.45 33.19
CA SER A 526 -16.95 -9.71 34.22
C SER A 526 -16.03 -8.62 33.65
N TYR A 527 -16.42 -7.95 32.57
CA TYR A 527 -15.69 -6.82 32.00
C TYR A 527 -15.88 -5.52 32.80
N ASP A 528 -16.97 -5.40 33.57
CA ASP A 528 -17.22 -4.29 34.50
C ASP A 528 -16.21 -4.22 35.65
N LYS A 529 -15.52 -5.33 35.93
CA LYS A 529 -14.49 -5.48 36.99
C LYS A 529 -13.10 -5.75 36.43
N GLU A 530 -12.97 -5.81 35.11
CA GLU A 530 -11.69 -6.07 34.44
C GLU A 530 -10.76 -4.85 34.59
N THR A 531 -9.48 -5.10 34.82
CA THR A 531 -8.46 -4.05 35.00
C THR A 531 -7.30 -4.17 34.03
N ARG A 532 -7.13 -5.35 33.40
CA ARG A 532 -6.10 -5.60 32.40
C ARG A 532 -6.50 -5.07 31.03
N GLN A 533 -7.76 -5.23 30.66
CA GLN A 533 -8.28 -4.90 29.34
C GLN A 533 -9.19 -3.69 29.39
N GLN A 534 -8.95 -2.71 28.52
CA GLN A 534 -9.90 -1.61 28.30
C GLN A 534 -11.12 -2.10 27.53
N VAL A 535 -12.29 -1.55 27.86
CA VAL A 535 -13.53 -1.77 27.11
C VAL A 535 -13.92 -0.48 26.44
N LEU A 536 -14.03 -0.53 25.12
CA LEU A 536 -14.50 0.55 24.28
C LEU A 536 -15.91 0.20 23.79
N ILE A 537 -16.87 1.08 24.04
CA ILE A 537 -18.21 0.99 23.46
C ILE A 537 -18.28 1.99 22.32
N ALA A 538 -18.40 1.50 21.09
CA ALA A 538 -18.57 2.33 19.91
C ALA A 538 -20.04 2.39 19.48
N SER A 539 -20.44 3.52 18.91
CA SER A 539 -21.76 3.71 18.32
C SER A 539 -21.74 4.99 17.48
N ASP A 540 -22.51 5.03 16.39
CA ASP A 540 -22.84 6.25 15.67
C ASP A 540 -23.99 7.03 16.35
N ASP A 541 -24.77 6.34 17.20
CA ASP A 541 -25.86 6.91 18.00
C ASP A 541 -25.39 7.37 19.39
N SER A 542 -25.53 8.66 19.66
CA SER A 542 -25.16 9.30 20.92
C SER A 542 -26.04 8.91 22.12
N ALA A 543 -27.28 8.49 21.91
CA ALA A 543 -28.16 7.99 22.96
C ALA A 543 -27.70 6.61 23.47
N VAL A 544 -27.18 5.76 22.59
CA VAL A 544 -26.48 4.52 22.97
C VAL A 544 -25.28 4.84 23.86
N LEU A 545 -24.39 5.75 23.44
CA LEU A 545 -23.22 6.12 24.24
C LEU A 545 -23.62 6.70 25.61
N ARG A 546 -24.69 7.50 25.67
CA ARG A 546 -25.24 8.01 26.94
C ARG A 546 -25.74 6.88 27.84
N ALA A 547 -26.37 5.83 27.29
CA ALA A 547 -26.82 4.68 28.07
C ALA A 547 -25.67 3.91 28.74
N PHE A 548 -24.49 3.87 28.11
CA PHE A 548 -23.29 3.26 28.67
C PHE A 548 -22.54 4.14 29.70
N LYS A 549 -23.00 5.37 29.99
CA LYS A 549 -22.44 6.19 31.09
C LYS A 549 -22.53 5.53 32.47
N LYS A 550 -23.46 4.59 32.64
CA LYS A 550 -23.59 3.78 33.87
C LYS A 550 -22.34 2.95 34.17
N PHE A 551 -21.48 2.71 33.18
CA PHE A 551 -20.18 2.05 33.33
C PHE A 551 -19.04 3.08 33.18
N PRO A 552 -18.56 3.70 34.26
CA PRO A 552 -17.55 4.75 34.17
C PRO A 552 -16.19 4.24 33.68
N ALA A 553 -15.89 2.95 33.82
CA ALA A 553 -14.66 2.32 33.33
C ALA A 553 -14.65 2.12 31.80
N PHE A 554 -15.83 2.14 31.14
CA PHE A 554 -15.91 1.92 29.71
C PHE A 554 -15.68 3.23 28.95
N LYS A 555 -14.72 3.20 28.03
CA LYS A 555 -14.48 4.29 27.08
C LYS A 555 -15.60 4.30 26.06
N ARG A 556 -16.08 5.49 25.69
CA ARG A 556 -17.19 5.65 24.74
C ARG A 556 -16.63 6.28 23.47
N VAL A 557 -16.86 5.64 22.34
CA VAL A 557 -16.31 6.01 21.03
C VAL A 557 -17.44 6.40 20.10
N LEU A 558 -17.50 7.68 19.71
CA LEU A 558 -18.46 8.10 18.68
C LEU A 558 -17.93 7.75 17.30
N GLN A 559 -18.72 7.04 16.50
CA GLN A 559 -18.38 6.76 15.11
C GLN A 559 -18.91 7.83 14.17
N ILE A 560 -18.01 8.41 13.38
CA ILE A 560 -18.34 9.37 12.32
C ILE A 560 -18.02 8.69 10.99
N GLY A 561 -19.02 8.00 10.44
CA GLY A 561 -18.86 7.15 9.26
C GLY A 561 -18.72 7.90 7.93
N ASN A 562 -19.11 9.18 7.88
CA ASN A 562 -18.96 10.01 6.68
C ASN A 562 -17.72 10.88 6.77
N ALA A 563 -17.11 11.20 5.63
CA ALA A 563 -16.05 12.19 5.58
C ALA A 563 -16.58 13.57 6.00
N ILE A 564 -15.82 14.27 6.85
CA ILE A 564 -16.09 15.66 7.24
C ILE A 564 -14.91 16.54 6.86
N SER A 565 -15.16 17.77 6.42
CA SER A 565 -14.06 18.70 6.08
C SER A 565 -13.55 19.49 7.29
N ASP A 566 -14.39 19.62 8.31
CA ASP A 566 -14.15 20.42 9.50
C ASP A 566 -15.14 20.01 10.62
N VAL A 567 -14.83 20.36 11.86
CA VAL A 567 -15.66 20.23 13.05
C VAL A 567 -15.67 21.53 13.85
N SER A 568 -16.86 22.05 14.14
CA SER A 568 -16.98 23.27 14.95
C SER A 568 -16.69 23.00 16.44
N LYS A 569 -16.11 23.98 17.15
CA LYS A 569 -15.85 23.89 18.60
C LYS A 569 -17.07 23.42 19.40
N ALA A 570 -18.25 23.99 19.11
CA ALA A 570 -19.50 23.60 19.76
C ALA A 570 -19.87 22.12 19.53
N SER A 571 -19.53 21.55 18.37
CA SER A 571 -19.76 20.13 18.09
C SER A 571 -18.80 19.28 18.91
N VAL A 572 -17.53 19.66 18.99
CA VAL A 572 -16.54 18.93 19.82
C VAL A 572 -16.92 18.95 21.30
N GLU A 573 -17.33 20.12 21.81
CA GLU A 573 -17.82 20.26 23.19
C GLU A 573 -19.10 19.44 23.44
N GLU A 574 -19.98 19.31 22.44
CA GLU A 574 -21.16 18.45 22.55
C GLU A 574 -20.78 16.96 22.58
N MET A 575 -19.87 16.51 21.70
CA MET A 575 -19.37 15.13 21.66
C MET A 575 -18.70 14.74 22.98
N ALA A 576 -17.88 15.62 23.56
CA ALA A 576 -17.20 15.38 24.83
C ALA A 576 -18.15 15.14 26.01
N LYS A 577 -19.44 15.49 25.90
CA LYS A 577 -20.44 15.20 26.94
C LYS A 577 -20.77 13.72 27.03
N PHE A 578 -20.58 12.93 25.97
CA PHE A 578 -21.00 11.53 25.94
C PHE A 578 -19.93 10.57 25.39
N ALA A 579 -18.93 11.07 24.67
CA ALA A 579 -17.79 10.28 24.18
C ALA A 579 -16.48 10.68 24.88
N SER A 580 -15.53 9.75 24.91
CA SER A 580 -14.13 9.97 25.29
C SER A 580 -13.17 9.81 24.11
N ALA A 581 -13.67 9.27 23.00
CA ALA A 581 -12.94 9.13 21.75
C ALA A 581 -13.90 9.25 20.55
N VAL A 582 -13.34 9.48 19.37
CA VAL A 582 -14.05 9.50 18.09
C VAL A 582 -13.33 8.58 17.11
N SER A 583 -14.09 7.86 16.28
CA SER A 583 -13.56 7.13 15.14
C SER A 583 -13.99 7.84 13.86
N ILE A 584 -13.03 8.29 13.06
CA ILE A 584 -13.25 9.09 11.86
C ILE A 584 -12.69 8.42 10.61
N THR A 585 -13.28 8.75 9.46
CA THR A 585 -12.79 8.25 8.18
C THR A 585 -11.49 8.93 7.76
N ARG A 586 -10.67 8.23 6.97
CA ARG A 586 -9.48 8.77 6.29
C ARG A 586 -9.74 10.09 5.54
N GLY A 587 -10.89 10.18 4.88
CA GLY A 587 -11.31 11.39 4.15
C GLY A 587 -11.60 12.59 5.05
N SER A 588 -11.72 12.38 6.36
CA SER A 588 -11.83 13.46 7.36
C SER A 588 -10.48 14.02 7.80
N VAL A 589 -9.39 13.30 7.52
CA VAL A 589 -8.02 13.68 7.87
C VAL A 589 -7.30 14.28 6.67
N VAL A 590 -7.48 13.67 5.49
CA VAL A 590 -6.86 14.12 4.25
C VAL A 590 -7.93 14.39 3.20
N GLN A 591 -7.91 15.60 2.64
CA GLN A 591 -8.70 15.90 1.46
C GLN A 591 -7.94 15.45 0.22
N ALA A 592 -8.66 14.80 -0.70
CA ALA A 592 -8.09 14.28 -1.94
C ALA A 592 -8.95 14.65 -3.15
N GLN A 593 -8.32 14.70 -4.33
CA GLN A 593 -8.97 14.92 -5.61
C GLN A 593 -8.32 14.03 -6.66
N GLY A 594 -9.10 13.19 -7.34
CA GLY A 594 -8.57 12.27 -8.35
C GLY A 594 -7.49 11.33 -7.82
N SER A 595 -7.64 10.85 -6.59
CA SER A 595 -6.66 10.04 -5.84
C SER A 595 -5.35 10.75 -5.45
N PHE A 596 -5.22 12.06 -5.70
CA PHE A 596 -4.11 12.87 -5.17
C PHE A 596 -4.49 13.56 -3.88
N LEU A 597 -3.56 13.59 -2.92
CA LEU A 597 -3.75 14.29 -1.67
C LEU A 597 -3.59 15.80 -1.88
N LEU A 598 -4.54 16.59 -1.38
CA LEU A 598 -4.55 18.05 -1.50
C LEU A 598 -3.95 18.72 -0.27
N ARG A 599 -4.52 18.40 0.90
CA ARG A 599 -4.14 18.97 2.20
C ARG A 599 -4.64 18.12 3.36
N PHE A 600 -4.01 18.29 4.51
CA PHE A 600 -4.55 17.84 5.78
C PHE A 600 -5.68 18.76 6.26
N THR A 601 -6.62 18.20 7.01
CA THR A 601 -7.58 18.95 7.83
C THR A 601 -7.00 19.19 9.23
N ASP A 602 -7.65 20.03 10.03
CA ASP A 602 -7.34 20.24 11.45
C ASP A 602 -8.33 19.52 12.38
N VAL A 603 -9.04 18.51 11.86
CA VAL A 603 -10.06 17.76 12.61
C VAL A 603 -9.46 17.05 13.82
N ILE A 604 -8.30 16.42 13.67
CA ILE A 604 -7.62 15.71 14.77
C ILE A 604 -7.30 16.71 15.90
N ASP A 605 -6.61 17.80 15.57
CA ASP A 605 -6.24 18.85 16.53
C ASP A 605 -7.46 19.41 17.28
N LYS A 606 -8.57 19.64 16.56
CA LYS A 606 -9.81 20.15 17.15
C LYS A 606 -10.46 19.17 18.12
N MET A 607 -10.39 17.86 17.84
CA MET A 607 -10.88 16.83 18.75
C MET A 607 -9.99 16.71 20.00
N HIS A 608 -8.67 16.73 19.81
CA HIS A 608 -7.70 16.74 20.91
C HIS A 608 -7.85 17.95 21.82
N ALA A 609 -8.18 19.13 21.27
CA ALA A 609 -8.43 20.34 22.05
C ALA A 609 -9.60 20.19 23.06
N ALA A 610 -10.46 19.18 22.89
CA ALA A 610 -11.52 18.81 23.84
C ALA A 610 -11.25 17.50 24.60
N ASN A 611 -10.00 17.01 24.58
CA ASN A 611 -9.58 15.74 25.19
C ASN A 611 -10.32 14.50 24.63
N LEU A 612 -10.69 14.51 23.35
CA LEU A 612 -11.19 13.32 22.66
C LEU A 612 -10.03 12.63 21.93
N SER A 613 -9.78 11.35 22.24
CA SER A 613 -8.88 10.53 21.43
C SER A 613 -9.46 10.31 20.03
N VAL A 614 -8.62 10.21 19.01
CA VAL A 614 -9.03 10.08 17.61
C VAL A 614 -8.50 8.77 17.02
N TYR A 615 -9.42 7.95 16.51
CA TYR A 615 -9.12 6.74 15.77
C TYR A 615 -9.38 6.96 14.29
N VAL A 616 -8.40 6.66 13.44
CA VAL A 616 -8.46 6.91 12.00
C VAL A 616 -8.53 5.60 11.23
N GLY A 617 -9.48 5.47 10.32
CA GLY A 617 -9.59 4.30 9.45
C GLY A 617 -10.61 4.49 8.34
N LEU A 618 -10.98 3.45 7.60
CA LEU A 618 -10.41 2.11 7.62
C LEU A 618 -9.16 2.05 6.72
N LEU A 619 -8.05 1.53 7.24
CA LEU A 619 -6.82 1.26 6.49
C LEU A 619 -6.86 -0.12 5.82
N ARG A 620 -6.35 -0.18 4.59
CA ARG A 620 -6.36 -1.40 3.77
C ARG A 620 -5.08 -1.49 2.91
N ASN A 621 -4.63 -2.72 2.65
CA ASN A 621 -3.43 -2.97 1.87
C ASN A 621 -3.65 -2.85 0.35
N GLU A 622 -4.88 -3.12 -0.12
CA GLU A 622 -5.19 -3.12 -1.55
C GLU A 622 -4.84 -1.76 -2.19
N PHE A 623 -3.97 -1.74 -3.22
CA PHE A 623 -3.44 -0.49 -3.78
C PHE A 623 -4.51 0.48 -4.31
N MET A 624 -5.68 -0.01 -4.73
CA MET A 624 -6.82 0.82 -5.14
C MET A 624 -7.44 1.62 -3.98
N ASN A 625 -7.12 1.27 -2.74
CA ASN A 625 -7.48 2.01 -1.54
C ASN A 625 -6.63 3.26 -1.29
N LEU A 626 -5.43 3.30 -1.90
CA LEU A 626 -4.37 4.24 -1.58
C LEU A 626 -4.38 5.41 -2.58
N GLY A 627 -4.21 6.63 -2.06
CA GLY A 627 -3.89 7.78 -2.90
C GLY A 627 -2.50 7.64 -3.56
N PHE A 628 -2.28 8.30 -4.69
CA PHE A 628 -1.01 8.23 -5.42
C PHE A 628 0.19 8.72 -4.59
N ASP A 629 -0.03 9.66 -3.67
CA ASP A 629 1.00 10.15 -2.74
C ASP A 629 1.48 9.09 -1.72
N PHE A 630 0.74 7.98 -1.55
CA PHE A 630 1.18 6.82 -0.76
C PHE A 630 2.00 5.82 -1.58
N TRP A 631 2.18 6.06 -2.88
CA TRP A 631 3.00 5.24 -3.78
C TRP A 631 2.61 3.76 -3.78
N ALA A 632 1.30 3.48 -3.68
CA ALA A 632 0.74 2.14 -3.55
C ALA A 632 1.36 1.31 -2.40
N ASN A 633 1.92 1.96 -1.38
CA ASN A 633 2.49 1.31 -0.21
C ASN A 633 1.66 1.66 1.05
N PRO A 634 0.98 0.68 1.68
CA PRO A 634 0.12 0.94 2.84
C PRO A 634 0.89 1.46 4.07
N MET A 635 2.19 1.17 4.18
CA MET A 635 3.01 1.72 5.28
C MET A 635 3.17 3.23 5.18
N VAL A 636 3.14 3.82 3.98
CA VAL A 636 3.17 5.28 3.79
C VAL A 636 1.88 5.91 4.32
N GLU A 637 0.73 5.24 4.15
CA GLU A 637 -0.55 5.69 4.73
C GLU A 637 -0.53 5.58 6.27
N ILE A 638 -0.03 4.47 6.82
CA ILE A 638 0.11 4.26 8.27
C ILE A 638 0.96 5.35 8.91
N VAL A 639 2.18 5.59 8.39
CA VAL A 639 3.08 6.62 8.95
C VAL A 639 2.50 8.03 8.81
N THR A 640 1.73 8.28 7.75
CA THR A 640 1.08 9.57 7.55
C THR A 640 0.12 9.86 8.69
N TYR A 641 -0.77 8.92 9.02
CA TYR A 641 -1.75 9.14 10.10
C TYR A 641 -1.12 9.11 11.49
N SER A 642 -0.10 8.28 11.74
CA SER A 642 0.62 8.33 13.02
C SER A 642 1.37 9.66 13.21
N SER A 643 1.91 10.24 12.13
CA SER A 643 2.60 11.53 12.21
C SER A 643 1.69 12.72 12.52
N LEU A 644 0.37 12.56 12.31
CA LEU A 644 -0.66 13.52 12.68
C LEU A 644 -1.21 13.28 14.10
N MET A 645 -0.51 12.51 14.92
CA MET A 645 -0.87 12.20 16.30
C MET A 645 -2.21 11.49 16.46
N ALA A 646 -2.65 10.70 15.48
CA ALA A 646 -3.80 9.81 15.70
C ALA A 646 -3.54 8.89 16.92
N ASP A 647 -4.50 8.76 17.83
CA ASP A 647 -4.38 7.90 19.03
C ASP A 647 -4.53 6.41 18.68
N GLY A 648 -5.16 6.12 17.55
CA GLY A 648 -5.41 4.77 17.07
C GLY A 648 -5.62 4.74 15.57
N ILE A 649 -5.25 3.62 14.95
CA ILE A 649 -5.55 3.31 13.56
C ILE A 649 -6.47 2.09 13.51
N VAL A 650 -7.50 2.17 12.68
CA VAL A 650 -8.43 1.06 12.44
C VAL A 650 -8.07 0.42 11.12
N THR A 651 -7.74 -0.88 11.12
CA THR A 651 -7.21 -1.60 9.95
C THR A 651 -7.82 -2.99 9.78
N GLU A 652 -7.95 -3.43 8.53
CA GLU A 652 -8.28 -4.82 8.18
C GLU A 652 -7.06 -5.75 8.15
N PHE A 653 -5.85 -5.16 8.21
CA PHE A 653 -4.56 -5.83 8.12
C PHE A 653 -3.65 -5.42 9.29
N PRO A 654 -3.86 -5.96 10.50
CA PRO A 654 -3.08 -5.59 11.68
C PRO A 654 -1.58 -5.90 11.51
N ALA A 655 -1.23 -6.97 10.78
CA ALA A 655 0.15 -7.35 10.52
C ALA A 655 0.96 -6.22 9.88
N THR A 656 0.41 -5.54 8.86
CA THR A 656 1.08 -4.44 8.16
C THR A 656 1.45 -3.30 9.11
N ALA A 657 0.52 -2.93 10.00
CA ALA A 657 0.74 -1.88 10.98
C ALA A 657 1.76 -2.29 12.03
N ALA A 658 1.63 -3.51 12.57
CA ALA A 658 2.55 -4.02 13.57
C ALA A 658 3.98 -4.14 13.01
N GLU A 659 4.14 -4.57 11.76
CA GLU A 659 5.44 -4.65 11.10
C GLU A 659 6.11 -3.27 10.98
N TYR A 660 5.36 -2.26 10.54
CA TYR A 660 5.88 -0.89 10.49
C TYR A 660 6.32 -0.40 11.87
N PHE A 661 5.52 -0.61 12.91
CA PHE A 661 5.85 -0.14 14.26
C PHE A 661 6.91 -0.98 15.00
N ARG A 662 7.18 -2.22 14.57
CA ARG A 662 8.38 -2.98 15.00
C ARG A 662 9.65 -2.44 14.36
N SER A 663 9.52 -1.82 13.18
CA SER A 663 10.67 -1.31 12.43
C SER A 663 11.31 -0.10 13.10
N PRO A 664 12.64 0.10 12.96
CA PRO A 664 13.31 1.34 13.37
C PRO A 664 12.79 2.59 12.65
N CYS A 665 12.11 2.46 11.50
CA CYS A 665 11.54 3.59 10.75
C CYS A 665 10.25 4.15 11.39
N SER A 666 9.72 3.50 12.43
CA SER A 666 8.69 4.09 13.28
C SER A 666 9.24 5.10 14.30
N ASP A 667 10.56 5.12 14.52
CA ASP A 667 11.23 6.02 15.45
C ASP A 667 12.03 7.08 14.67
N PHE A 668 11.41 8.24 14.46
CA PHE A 668 12.02 9.37 13.76
C PHE A 668 13.23 9.99 14.48
N SER A 669 13.52 9.58 15.73
CA SER A 669 14.75 10.01 16.42
C SER A 669 15.98 9.24 15.93
N LYS A 670 15.81 8.08 15.27
CA LYS A 670 16.91 7.29 14.72
C LYS A 670 17.45 7.91 13.43
N ASN A 671 18.78 8.00 13.37
CA ASN A 671 19.47 8.44 12.17
C ASN A 671 19.70 7.25 11.22
N LEU A 672 18.70 6.95 10.41
CA LEU A 672 18.75 5.88 9.41
C LEU A 672 19.20 6.41 8.04
N THR A 673 19.80 5.55 7.23
CA THR A 673 20.17 5.87 5.83
C THR A 673 18.96 6.09 4.93
N TYR A 674 17.81 5.53 5.33
CA TYR A 674 16.52 5.70 4.68
C TYR A 674 15.43 5.54 5.75
N THR A 675 14.33 6.29 5.62
CA THR A 675 13.14 6.12 6.46
C THR A 675 11.88 6.28 5.62
N ILE A 676 10.81 5.58 6.02
CA ILE A 676 9.50 5.72 5.38
C ILE A 676 8.90 7.04 5.87
N MET A 677 8.79 8.01 4.95
CA MET A 677 8.31 9.34 5.29
C MET A 677 6.78 9.45 5.12
N PRO A 678 6.10 10.26 5.97
CA PRO A 678 4.72 10.68 5.73
C PRO A 678 4.54 11.28 4.34
N ALA A 679 3.39 10.97 3.72
CA ALA A 679 2.98 11.65 2.51
C ALA A 679 2.83 13.15 2.77
N LYS A 680 3.18 13.95 1.77
CA LYS A 680 3.07 15.42 1.81
C LYS A 680 2.01 15.85 0.81
N PRO A 681 0.77 16.12 1.26
CA PRO A 681 -0.30 16.54 0.36
C PRO A 681 0.11 17.72 -0.52
N GLY A 682 -0.27 17.66 -1.79
CA GLY A 682 0.02 18.65 -2.81
C GLY A 682 1.42 18.57 -3.43
N SER A 683 2.32 17.70 -2.94
CA SER A 683 3.66 17.57 -3.51
C SER A 683 3.63 17.07 -4.96
N LEU A 684 2.85 16.04 -5.26
CA LEU A 684 2.72 15.52 -6.63
C LEU A 684 1.99 16.50 -7.55
N LEU A 685 1.01 17.22 -7.01
CA LEU A 685 0.22 18.20 -7.75
C LEU A 685 1.02 19.42 -8.21
N LYS A 686 2.16 19.70 -7.58
CA LYS A 686 3.09 20.75 -8.03
C LYS A 686 3.87 20.36 -9.29
N LEU A 687 3.87 19.09 -9.66
CA LEU A 687 4.60 18.55 -10.82
C LEU A 687 3.74 18.44 -12.08
N THR A 688 2.47 18.85 -12.02
CA THR A 688 1.50 18.67 -13.11
C THR A 688 0.75 19.95 -13.43
N ASP A 689 0.18 20.01 -14.64
CA ASP A 689 -0.74 21.07 -15.03
C ASP A 689 -2.05 20.96 -14.21
N PRO A 690 -2.51 22.03 -13.54
CA PRO A 690 -3.77 22.03 -12.80
C PRO A 690 -5.00 21.66 -13.64
N SER A 691 -4.96 21.87 -14.95
CA SER A 691 -6.05 21.52 -15.89
C SER A 691 -6.17 20.02 -16.14
N ALA A 692 -5.15 19.23 -15.80
CA ALA A 692 -5.18 17.77 -15.91
C ALA A 692 -5.92 17.09 -14.74
N LEU A 693 -6.26 17.83 -13.68
CA LEU A 693 -7.04 17.30 -12.56
C LEU A 693 -8.51 17.10 -12.94
N PRO A 694 -9.16 16.05 -12.42
CA PRO A 694 -10.60 15.94 -12.54
C PRO A 694 -11.29 17.13 -11.86
N PRO A 695 -12.55 17.45 -12.20
CA PRO A 695 -13.27 18.55 -11.57
C PRO A 695 -13.21 18.48 -10.04
N ALA A 696 -13.00 19.62 -9.39
CA ALA A 696 -12.96 19.70 -7.94
C ALA A 696 -14.27 19.17 -7.36
N GLN A 697 -14.16 18.20 -6.44
CA GLN A 697 -15.31 17.74 -5.69
C GLN A 697 -15.67 18.81 -4.65
N GLY A 698 -16.97 18.95 -4.37
CA GLY A 698 -17.42 19.81 -3.28
C GLY A 698 -16.80 19.35 -1.94
N PRO A 699 -16.46 20.28 -1.03
CA PRO A 699 -15.90 19.88 0.25
C PRO A 699 -16.89 19.00 1.00
N ALA A 700 -16.35 18.00 1.70
CA ALA A 700 -17.12 17.23 2.68
C ALA A 700 -17.85 18.18 3.66
N PRO A 701 -19.01 17.80 4.21
CA PRO A 701 -19.75 18.66 5.13
C PRO A 701 -18.93 19.01 6.38
N VAL A 702 -19.24 20.17 6.97
CA VAL A 702 -18.75 20.55 8.29
C VAL A 702 -19.67 19.96 9.34
N LEU A 703 -19.12 19.28 10.34
CA LEU A 703 -19.90 18.68 11.41
C LEU A 703 -20.47 19.75 12.35
N LYS A 704 -21.79 19.73 12.54
CA LYS A 704 -22.55 20.65 13.39
C LYS A 704 -23.06 19.94 14.64
N PRO A 705 -23.44 20.69 15.71
CA PRO A 705 -23.90 20.07 16.95
C PRO A 705 -25.14 19.19 16.80
N ALA A 706 -26.03 19.52 15.87
CA ALA A 706 -27.22 18.71 15.59
C ALA A 706 -26.92 17.39 14.86
N ASP A 707 -25.74 17.26 14.27
CA ASP A 707 -25.32 16.06 13.52
C ASP A 707 -24.75 14.98 14.45
N VAL A 708 -24.51 15.29 15.72
CA VAL A 708 -23.89 14.40 16.72
C VAL A 708 -24.80 14.09 17.90
N VAL A 709 -26.04 14.60 17.88
CA VAL A 709 -27.03 14.38 18.94
C VAL A 709 -28.26 13.72 18.37
N ASP A 710 -28.52 12.53 18.88
CA ASP A 710 -29.64 11.68 18.50
C ASP A 710 -30.78 11.82 19.50
N PRO A 711 -32.02 11.57 19.06
CA PRO A 711 -33.14 11.44 19.96
C PRO A 711 -32.91 10.34 21.02
N PRO A 712 -33.58 10.41 22.17
CA PRO A 712 -33.58 9.31 23.14
C PRO A 712 -34.00 7.99 22.49
N LEU A 713 -33.39 6.89 22.93
CA LEU A 713 -33.77 5.55 22.46
C LEU A 713 -35.26 5.30 22.75
N PRO A 714 -36.02 4.77 21.78
CA PRO A 714 -37.42 4.43 22.00
C PRO A 714 -37.55 3.26 22.98
N PRO A 715 -38.68 3.15 23.71
CA PRO A 715 -38.92 2.00 24.56
C PRO A 715 -39.03 0.73 23.72
N VAL A 716 -38.56 -0.38 24.28
CA VAL A 716 -38.59 -1.69 23.62
C VAL A 716 -40.02 -2.22 23.64
N THR A 717 -40.65 -2.30 22.47
CA THR A 717 -42.05 -2.74 22.34
C THR A 717 -42.13 -4.20 21.90
N ILE A 718 -42.73 -5.06 22.73
CA ILE A 718 -43.01 -6.45 22.35
C ILE A 718 -44.24 -6.44 21.43
N SER A 719 -44.01 -6.64 20.13
CA SER A 719 -45.13 -6.84 19.19
C SER A 719 -45.73 -8.23 19.41
N THR A 720 -46.83 -8.31 20.16
CA THR A 720 -47.68 -9.51 20.19
C THR A 720 -48.35 -9.71 18.82
N PRO A 721 -48.22 -10.89 18.16
CA PRO A 721 -48.91 -11.13 16.91
C PRO A 721 -50.40 -11.42 17.19
N GLY A 722 -51.25 -10.42 16.94
CA GLY A 722 -52.71 -10.64 16.90
C GLY A 722 -53.55 -9.41 17.25
N ALA A 723 -53.86 -8.59 16.25
CA ALA A 723 -55.21 -8.07 15.99
C ALA A 723 -55.14 -7.13 14.76
N SER A 724 -55.68 -7.61 13.64
CA SER A 724 -56.07 -6.77 12.52
C SER A 724 -57.07 -5.71 12.99
N ALA A 725 -56.72 -4.43 12.90
CA ALA A 725 -57.67 -3.34 12.99
C ALA A 725 -57.49 -2.41 11.78
N SER A 726 -58.51 -2.41 10.94
CA SER A 726 -58.68 -1.55 9.78
C SER A 726 -59.08 -0.12 10.16
N SER A 727 -58.58 0.81 9.35
CA SER A 727 -59.17 2.08 8.90
C SER A 727 -58.93 3.39 9.68
N ASN A 728 -58.30 4.29 8.93
CA ASN A 728 -58.56 5.73 8.70
C ASN A 728 -58.44 6.75 9.83
N GLY A 729 -57.50 7.67 9.62
CA GLY A 729 -57.45 9.00 10.21
C GLY A 729 -56.32 9.83 9.61
N SER A 730 -56.61 10.51 8.50
CA SER A 730 -55.71 11.48 7.87
C SER A 730 -55.49 12.70 8.77
N SER A 731 -54.24 13.04 9.07
CA SER A 731 -53.85 14.43 9.30
C SER A 731 -52.39 14.66 8.90
N THR A 732 -52.26 15.48 7.87
CA THR A 732 -51.05 16.04 7.31
C THR A 732 -50.43 17.07 8.25
N THR A 733 -49.18 16.87 8.67
CA THR A 733 -48.24 17.97 8.95
C THR A 733 -46.84 17.53 8.56
N SER A 734 -46.40 18.08 7.43
CA SER A 734 -45.10 17.92 6.78
C SER A 734 -44.00 18.66 7.53
N GLY A 735 -43.03 17.92 8.06
CA GLY A 735 -41.70 18.41 8.41
C GLY A 735 -40.67 17.72 7.51
N ALA A 736 -40.43 18.28 6.34
CA ALA A 736 -39.45 17.75 5.39
C ALA A 736 -38.03 17.86 5.98
N ARG A 737 -37.43 16.72 6.33
CA ARG A 737 -35.96 16.62 6.43
C ARG A 737 -35.42 16.40 5.03
N VAL A 738 -34.54 17.30 4.62
CA VAL A 738 -33.86 17.29 3.33
C VAL A 738 -32.96 16.04 3.27
N SER A 739 -33.34 15.08 2.43
CA SER A 739 -32.42 14.08 1.90
C SER A 739 -31.51 14.79 0.90
N THR A 740 -30.31 15.18 1.31
CA THR A 740 -29.28 15.59 0.35
C THR A 740 -28.77 14.32 -0.33
N ALA A 741 -29.31 14.06 -1.51
CA ALA A 741 -28.77 13.13 -2.48
C ALA A 741 -27.34 13.55 -2.83
N SER A 742 -26.37 12.69 -2.49
CA SER A 742 -25.12 12.62 -3.23
C SER A 742 -25.35 11.58 -4.33
N SER A 743 -25.74 12.08 -5.49
CA SER A 743 -25.76 11.30 -6.73
C SER A 743 -24.32 11.01 -7.10
N GLY A 744 -23.77 9.90 -6.60
CA GLY A 744 -22.61 9.27 -7.22
C GLY A 744 -23.02 8.82 -8.61
N LEU A 745 -22.71 9.62 -9.63
CA LEU A 745 -22.84 9.20 -11.01
C LEU A 745 -21.94 7.98 -11.23
N CYS A 746 -22.57 6.82 -11.33
CA CYS A 746 -22.06 5.72 -12.14
C CYS A 746 -21.92 6.24 -13.57
N LEU A 747 -20.71 6.67 -13.95
CA LEU A 747 -20.32 6.68 -15.35
C LEU A 747 -20.11 5.23 -15.76
N LEU A 748 -21.15 4.67 -16.40
CA LEU A 748 -21.07 3.50 -17.25
C LEU A 748 -20.02 3.77 -18.35
N ALA A 749 -18.77 3.40 -18.11
CA ALA A 749 -17.85 3.09 -19.17
C ALA A 749 -18.16 1.66 -19.65
N ILE A 750 -19.01 1.55 -20.66
CA ILE A 750 -19.13 0.33 -21.47
C ILE A 750 -17.82 0.23 -22.27
N GLY A 751 -16.80 -0.38 -21.66
CA GLY A 751 -15.62 -0.86 -22.35
C GLY A 751 -15.85 -2.31 -22.75
N LEU A 752 -15.81 -2.60 -24.05
CA LEU A 752 -15.99 -3.93 -24.62
C LEU A 752 -15.12 -4.97 -23.90
N SER A 753 -15.77 -6.01 -23.41
CA SER A 753 -15.18 -7.30 -23.08
C SER A 753 -14.60 -7.97 -24.33
N VAL A 754 -13.27 -7.90 -24.52
CA VAL A 754 -12.52 -8.80 -25.42
C VAL A 754 -11.08 -9.03 -24.89
N LEU A 755 -10.79 -10.32 -24.62
CA LEU A 755 -9.49 -11.01 -24.56
C LEU A 755 -8.47 -10.69 -23.45
N LEU A 756 -8.63 -11.38 -22.32
CA LEU A 756 -7.52 -12.03 -21.63
C LEU A 756 -6.97 -13.14 -22.55
N VAL A 757 -5.83 -12.88 -23.19
CA VAL A 757 -4.73 -13.81 -23.52
C VAL A 757 -3.73 -13.01 -24.36
N THR A 758 -2.47 -13.00 -23.91
CA THR A 758 -1.24 -12.41 -24.48
C THR A 758 -0.71 -11.12 -23.83
N SER A 759 -0.24 -11.24 -22.59
CA SER A 759 0.98 -10.55 -22.13
C SER A 759 1.93 -11.58 -21.54
N SER A 760 2.49 -12.38 -22.43
CA SER A 760 3.73 -13.12 -22.26
C SER A 760 4.38 -13.14 -23.63
N LYS A 761 4.94 -11.99 -24.01
CA LYS A 761 6.08 -11.89 -24.90
C LYS A 761 7.00 -10.81 -24.31
#